data_AF-A0A8F9XKL7-F1
#
_entry.id   AF-A0A8F9XKL7-F1
#
_cell.length_a   1.000
_cell.length_b   1.000
_cell.length_c   1.000
_cell.angle_alpha   90.00
_cell.angle_beta   90.00
_cell.angle_gamma   90.00
#
_symmetry.space_group_name_H-M   'P 1'
#
loop_
_entity.id
_entity.type
_entity.pdbx_description
1 polymer ?
#
loop_
_entity_poly.entity_id
_entity_poly.type
_entity_poly.pdbx_seq_one_letter_code
_entity_poly.pdbx_strand_id
1 'polypeptide(L)'
;MTAPRSSANSALKRGISGVGRELKAFAGLGDATFLWPRWFVLRAIGLVYVLVFSGVIVEREALIGPQGIAPLGEFFSFVKELHAGAAADLLHAPSLFWLNASPTMVTLLAWGGLVAAVALVLNLWPRMALFACWLLLLSFVATWQIFSGTQVDQLMLEAALLCIPFAPAGYRPGLGEASPPRPITVFMVRWFLFRVMFESGLVKVFVGDPHWRDFSALDVLYETSPFPTIIGYFDHHLPHAQHVIETGLTWLAEIVAPLVAIFGGRRGRWFAFVAWVGFQAGIQLTNNFGWLNTAAAAFGLVLLDDQMLASAAGWMRWSRLQHWIATRAALAQPVRPLPRWRRYGLRAALWTHFYVTIYVFALYLGLPETTRPFSLLAPLKTLFADFHSANPYTLYAGLLPERHAVEFEGSNDNGRTWRVYPFRYQPQRPDRMSGFIAPWYPRFEATLQVEATGDKLSPVFGVVARRLLEGSPAVLARFASNPFPDHPPTMMRLPVYRLRFTDWATYRATGNYWRKDYLGDYQPMLYVDDEGQVTVAASILDEVRVMAERGNAAAAQRLGLMYADGNGTAKNSRAAAKWLQLAAEHGETEARTRLGMMYTYGDGVAKNSVVAAQWFRLAAEQGDPVAEFFLGLSFAAGAGVPRDDAAAAAWYRQAAEQGHALAQYNLGLMYLQGQGLTADPAEAYVWFEVAALSGNQEGARGRDVAARALNAEQQAAAEKHAQAIVAKLKAAAVSPVK
;
A
#
# COMPACT_ATOMS: atom_id res chain seq x y z
N MET A 1 -19.42 21.19 72.45
CA MET A 1 -18.49 20.57 71.48
C MET A 1 -18.99 20.80 70.07
N THR A 2 -18.53 21.86 69.41
CA THR A 2 -18.88 22.24 68.04
C THR A 2 -17.70 21.92 67.12
N ALA A 3 -17.78 20.84 66.35
CA ALA A 3 -16.76 20.44 65.38
C ALA A 3 -16.94 21.18 64.03
N PRO A 4 -15.85 21.51 63.30
CA PRO A 4 -15.93 22.41 62.16
C PRO A 4 -16.28 21.67 60.85
N ARG A 5 -17.50 21.90 60.33
CA ARG A 5 -17.93 21.49 58.96
C ARG A 5 -17.38 22.39 57.83
N SER A 6 -16.44 23.30 58.09
CA SER A 6 -16.04 24.35 57.13
C SER A 6 -14.84 23.99 56.23
N SER A 7 -13.99 23.03 56.60
CA SER A 7 -12.74 22.79 55.86
C SER A 7 -12.97 22.07 54.51
N ALA A 8 -13.79 21.01 54.47
CA ALA A 8 -14.07 20.24 53.26
C ALA A 8 -14.81 21.06 52.20
N ASN A 9 -15.82 21.86 52.61
CA ASN A 9 -16.53 22.77 51.71
C ASN A 9 -15.64 23.90 51.18
N SER A 10 -14.65 24.35 51.95
CA SER A 10 -13.67 25.35 51.51
C SER A 10 -12.63 24.78 50.53
N ALA A 11 -12.24 23.52 50.69
CA ALA A 11 -11.30 22.83 49.81
C ALA A 11 -11.98 22.51 48.46
N LEU A 12 -13.23 22.02 48.50
CA LEU A 12 -14.03 21.78 47.31
C LEU A 12 -14.33 23.09 46.55
N LYS A 13 -14.72 24.17 47.24
CA LYS A 13 -14.92 25.49 46.63
C LYS A 13 -13.62 26.07 46.06
N ARG A 14 -12.48 25.90 46.75
CA ARG A 14 -11.16 26.30 46.23
C ARG A 14 -10.79 25.50 44.97
N GLY A 15 -11.00 24.17 44.97
CA GLY A 15 -10.79 23.31 43.81
C GLY A 15 -11.66 23.72 42.61
N ILE A 16 -12.96 23.91 42.83
CA ILE A 16 -13.91 24.35 41.79
C ILE A 16 -13.55 25.76 41.26
N SER A 17 -13.12 26.67 42.15
CA SER A 17 -12.65 28.01 41.76
C SER A 17 -11.34 27.97 40.98
N GLY A 18 -10.47 27.00 41.25
CA GLY A 18 -9.22 26.74 40.52
C GLY A 18 -9.50 26.23 39.11
N VAL A 19 -10.34 25.20 38.98
CA VAL A 19 -10.77 24.67 37.67
C VAL A 19 -11.44 25.76 36.82
N GLY A 20 -12.31 26.57 37.43
CA GLY A 20 -12.93 27.70 36.74
C GLY A 20 -11.95 28.80 36.28
N ARG A 21 -10.79 28.92 36.93
CA ARG A 21 -9.72 29.84 36.51
C ARG A 21 -8.94 29.28 35.34
N GLU A 22 -8.59 28.00 35.38
CA GLU A 22 -7.85 27.33 34.30
C GLU A 22 -8.70 27.24 33.02
N LEU A 23 -9.99 26.96 33.13
CA LEU A 23 -10.92 26.99 31.99
C LEU A 23 -11.01 28.38 31.33
N LYS A 24 -11.00 29.45 32.13
CA LYS A 24 -10.95 30.82 31.61
C LYS A 24 -9.63 31.09 30.90
N ALA A 25 -8.50 30.68 31.47
CA ALA A 25 -7.19 30.84 30.85
C ALA A 25 -7.06 30.02 29.55
N PHE A 26 -7.61 28.81 29.50
CA PHE A 26 -7.69 27.99 28.29
C PHE A 26 -8.52 28.69 27.19
N ALA A 27 -9.65 29.29 27.56
CA ALA A 27 -10.51 30.08 26.67
C ALA A 27 -9.94 31.46 26.28
N GLY A 28 -8.68 31.76 26.63
CA GLY A 28 -8.06 33.05 26.31
C GLY A 28 -8.61 34.23 27.11
N LEU A 29 -9.31 33.97 28.21
CA LEU A 29 -9.76 35.00 29.17
C LEU A 29 -8.68 35.16 30.24
N GLY A 30 -7.67 36.00 29.94
CA GLY A 30 -6.56 36.32 30.86
C GLY A 30 -5.62 37.38 30.28
N ASP A 31 -4.48 37.62 30.95
CA ASP A 31 -3.52 38.69 30.60
C ASP A 31 -2.57 38.33 29.45
N ALA A 32 -2.75 37.15 28.85
CA ALA A 32 -1.89 36.66 27.79
C ALA A 32 -2.42 37.11 26.42
N THR A 33 -1.52 37.70 25.65
CA THR A 33 -1.70 37.95 24.22
C THR A 33 -1.34 36.67 23.44
N PHE A 34 -1.94 36.53 22.26
CA PHE A 34 -1.79 35.35 21.39
C PHE A 34 -1.31 35.77 19.99
N LEU A 35 -0.48 36.81 19.92
CA LEU A 35 -0.09 37.41 18.66
C LEU A 35 0.88 36.50 17.91
N TRP A 36 1.88 35.93 18.59
CA TRP A 36 2.87 35.03 18.01
C TRP A 36 2.32 33.64 17.69
N PRO A 37 1.68 32.92 18.64
CA PRO A 37 1.07 31.63 18.35
C PRO A 37 0.10 31.71 17.17
N ARG A 38 -0.74 32.75 17.13
CA ARG A 38 -1.63 32.99 15.99
C ARG A 38 -0.87 33.09 14.68
N TRP A 39 0.18 33.91 14.65
CA TRP A 39 0.94 34.15 13.44
C TRP A 39 1.63 32.87 12.93
N PHE A 40 2.24 32.08 13.82
CA PHE A 40 2.85 30.80 13.43
C PHE A 40 1.82 29.81 12.87
N VAL A 41 0.66 29.70 13.53
CA VAL A 41 -0.39 28.76 13.12
C VAL A 41 -0.97 29.14 11.77
N LEU A 42 -1.26 30.42 11.52
CA LEU A 42 -1.74 30.87 10.22
C LEU A 42 -0.73 30.64 9.09
N ARG A 43 0.56 30.83 9.37
CA ARG A 43 1.62 30.52 8.41
C ARG A 43 1.71 29.04 8.11
N ALA A 44 1.64 28.20 9.14
CA ALA A 44 1.66 26.76 8.95
C ALA A 44 0.44 26.28 8.14
N ILE A 45 -0.76 26.79 8.43
CA ILE A 45 -1.96 26.53 7.63
C ILE A 45 -1.76 27.00 6.18
N GLY A 46 -1.19 28.19 5.98
CA GLY A 46 -0.85 28.69 4.66
C GLY A 46 0.12 27.78 3.90
N LEU A 47 1.16 27.26 4.57
CA LEU A 47 2.11 26.31 3.99
C LEU A 47 1.43 24.98 3.62
N VAL A 48 0.51 24.50 4.46
CA VAL A 48 -0.29 23.30 4.15
C VAL A 48 -1.15 23.55 2.91
N TYR A 49 -1.82 24.71 2.81
CA TYR A 49 -2.57 25.06 1.59
C TYR A 49 -1.66 25.20 0.36
N VAL A 50 -0.44 25.72 0.51
CA VAL A 50 0.55 25.73 -0.59
C VAL A 50 0.81 24.31 -1.07
N LEU A 51 1.05 23.36 -0.16
CA LEU A 51 1.27 21.96 -0.51
C LEU A 51 0.06 21.33 -1.19
N VAL A 52 -1.15 21.58 -0.67
CA VAL A 52 -2.40 21.06 -1.24
C VAL A 52 -2.62 21.58 -2.66
N PHE A 53 -2.60 22.91 -2.87
CA PHE A 53 -2.83 23.48 -4.20
C PHE A 53 -1.69 23.18 -5.19
N SER A 54 -0.44 23.08 -4.71
CA SER A 54 0.67 22.62 -5.55
C SER A 54 0.48 21.16 -5.98
N GLY A 55 0.01 20.30 -5.07
CA GLY A 55 -0.38 18.93 -5.38
C GLY A 55 -1.46 18.89 -6.46
N VAL A 56 -2.51 19.70 -6.33
CA VAL A 56 -3.57 19.82 -7.36
C VAL A 56 -2.99 20.24 -8.71
N ILE A 57 -2.11 21.24 -8.74
CA ILE A 57 -1.47 21.70 -10.00
C ILE A 57 -0.68 20.57 -10.65
N VAL A 58 0.05 19.78 -9.87
CA VAL A 58 0.91 18.70 -10.36
C VAL A 58 0.10 17.48 -10.80
N GLU A 59 -1.02 17.18 -10.13
CA GLU A 59 -1.79 15.94 -10.33
C GLU A 59 -3.03 16.10 -11.21
N ARG A 60 -3.48 17.33 -11.49
CA ARG A 60 -4.75 17.58 -12.21
C ARG A 60 -4.89 16.84 -13.54
N GLU A 61 -3.85 16.75 -14.36
CA GLU A 61 -3.96 16.17 -15.70
C GLU A 61 -4.08 14.65 -15.63
N ALA A 62 -3.41 14.03 -14.67
CA ALA A 62 -3.42 12.60 -14.46
C ALA A 62 -4.69 12.14 -13.71
N LEU A 63 -5.17 12.91 -12.73
CA LEU A 63 -6.24 12.48 -11.84
C LEU A 63 -7.61 12.99 -12.27
N ILE A 64 -7.73 14.28 -12.62
CA ILE A 64 -9.01 14.99 -12.78
C ILE A 64 -9.05 15.71 -14.14
N GLY A 65 -8.27 15.26 -15.13
CA GLY A 65 -8.28 15.83 -16.48
C GLY A 65 -9.41 15.23 -17.31
N PRO A 66 -9.77 15.83 -18.46
CA PRO A 66 -10.65 15.20 -19.46
C PRO A 66 -10.15 13.83 -19.94
N GLN A 67 -8.83 13.62 -19.86
CA GLN A 67 -8.14 12.36 -20.18
C GLN A 67 -7.49 11.72 -18.93
N GLY A 68 -7.84 12.21 -17.73
CA GLY A 68 -7.31 11.69 -16.47
C GLY A 68 -7.90 10.32 -16.11
N ILE A 69 -7.47 9.81 -14.96
CA ILE A 69 -7.93 8.55 -14.37
C ILE A 69 -9.39 8.67 -13.91
N ALA A 70 -9.83 9.84 -13.45
CA ALA A 70 -11.25 10.16 -13.25
C ALA A 70 -11.64 11.33 -14.16
N PRO A 71 -12.21 11.06 -15.35
CA PRO A 71 -12.66 12.10 -16.25
C PRO A 71 -13.73 12.98 -15.59
N LEU A 72 -13.47 14.29 -15.51
CA LEU A 72 -14.37 15.26 -14.90
C LEU A 72 -15.79 15.24 -15.44
N GLY A 73 -15.92 15.08 -16.76
CA GLY A 73 -17.22 15.06 -17.43
C GLY A 73 -18.10 13.91 -16.94
N GLU A 74 -17.50 12.73 -16.75
CA GLU A 74 -18.20 11.54 -16.26
C GLU A 74 -18.61 11.69 -14.79
N PHE A 75 -17.75 12.28 -13.95
CA PHE A 75 -18.07 12.57 -12.56
C PHE A 75 -19.31 13.46 -12.41
N PHE A 76 -19.42 14.55 -13.18
CA PHE A 76 -20.61 15.41 -13.10
C PHE A 76 -21.86 14.78 -13.68
N SER A 77 -21.74 14.01 -14.76
CA SER A 77 -22.87 13.23 -15.27
C SER A 77 -23.38 12.26 -14.21
N PHE A 78 -22.48 11.55 -13.52
CA PHE A 78 -22.82 10.61 -12.45
C PHE A 78 -23.55 11.29 -11.28
N VAL A 79 -23.05 12.42 -10.78
CA VAL A 79 -23.70 13.15 -9.67
C VAL A 79 -25.10 13.60 -10.05
N LYS A 80 -25.27 14.09 -11.28
CA LYS A 80 -26.54 14.57 -11.83
C LYS A 80 -27.56 13.45 -12.05
N GLU A 81 -27.09 12.23 -12.33
CA GLU A 81 -27.93 11.04 -12.41
C GLU A 81 -28.41 10.58 -11.02
N LEU A 82 -27.56 10.70 -9.99
CA LEU A 82 -27.93 10.33 -8.62
C LEU A 82 -28.87 11.33 -7.95
N HIS A 83 -28.75 12.61 -8.27
CA HIS A 83 -29.50 13.68 -7.59
C HIS A 83 -30.28 14.53 -8.59
N ALA A 84 -31.60 14.44 -8.54
CA ALA A 84 -32.47 15.24 -9.41
C ALA A 84 -32.58 16.69 -8.88
N GLY A 85 -31.64 17.56 -9.26
CA GLY A 85 -31.81 19.02 -9.14
C GLY A 85 -30.54 19.80 -8.78
N ALA A 86 -30.41 21.02 -9.32
CA ALA A 86 -29.22 21.86 -9.19
C ALA A 86 -28.81 22.18 -7.74
N ALA A 87 -29.76 22.23 -6.80
CA ALA A 87 -29.47 22.44 -5.39
C ALA A 87 -28.86 21.18 -4.73
N ALA A 88 -29.30 20.00 -5.14
CA ALA A 88 -28.77 18.73 -4.65
C ALA A 88 -27.37 18.48 -5.25
N ASP A 89 -27.17 18.78 -6.53
CA ASP A 89 -25.85 18.73 -7.19
C ASP A 89 -24.82 19.59 -6.44
N LEU A 90 -25.20 20.82 -6.06
CA LEU A 90 -24.33 21.73 -5.32
C LEU A 90 -24.00 21.23 -3.90
N LEU A 91 -24.93 20.54 -3.25
CA LEU A 91 -24.75 20.02 -1.90
C LEU A 91 -23.89 18.75 -1.88
N HIS A 92 -24.05 17.86 -2.87
CA HIS A 92 -23.35 16.57 -2.94
C HIS A 92 -22.01 16.64 -3.68
N ALA A 93 -21.83 17.60 -4.58
CA ALA A 93 -20.58 17.86 -5.27
C ALA A 93 -20.32 19.37 -5.42
N PRO A 94 -19.93 20.08 -4.34
CA PRO A 94 -19.69 21.51 -4.37
C PRO A 94 -18.55 21.84 -5.33
N SER A 95 -18.88 22.13 -6.58
CA SER A 95 -17.96 22.55 -7.64
C SER A 95 -18.22 24.03 -7.96
N LEU A 96 -18.32 24.83 -6.90
CA LEU A 96 -18.84 26.22 -6.89
C LEU A 96 -18.28 27.10 -8.01
N PHE A 97 -17.02 26.88 -8.39
CA PHE A 97 -16.35 27.66 -9.43
C PHE A 97 -15.97 26.84 -10.66
N TRP A 98 -16.40 25.59 -10.83
CA TRP A 98 -16.09 24.84 -12.05
C TRP A 98 -17.10 25.19 -13.14
N LEU A 99 -16.85 26.31 -13.82
CA LEU A 99 -17.70 26.78 -14.92
C LEU A 99 -17.71 25.81 -16.11
N ASN A 100 -16.67 24.98 -16.25
CA ASN A 100 -16.58 23.89 -17.21
C ASN A 100 -15.58 22.82 -16.74
N ALA A 101 -15.59 21.65 -17.38
CA ALA A 101 -14.69 20.52 -17.11
C ALA A 101 -13.29 20.64 -17.76
N SER A 102 -12.87 21.83 -18.19
CA SER A 102 -11.56 21.99 -18.86
C SER A 102 -10.40 21.91 -17.85
N PRO A 103 -9.23 21.37 -18.25
CA PRO A 103 -8.02 21.40 -17.42
C PRO A 103 -7.63 22.83 -17.02
N THR A 104 -7.91 23.80 -17.89
CA THR A 104 -7.67 25.22 -17.67
C THR A 104 -8.43 25.74 -16.46
N MET A 105 -9.68 25.31 -16.25
CA MET A 105 -10.47 25.76 -15.10
C MET A 105 -9.90 25.23 -13.79
N VAL A 106 -9.55 23.94 -13.75
CA VAL A 106 -8.85 23.32 -12.61
C VAL A 106 -7.54 24.04 -12.31
N THR A 107 -6.78 24.37 -13.37
CA THR A 107 -5.54 25.14 -13.30
C THR A 107 -5.75 26.50 -12.64
N LEU A 108 -6.72 27.27 -13.12
CA LEU A 108 -6.97 28.63 -12.62
C LEU A 108 -7.38 28.63 -11.14
N LEU A 109 -8.24 27.70 -10.74
CA LEU A 109 -8.67 27.59 -9.34
C LEU A 109 -7.55 27.15 -8.42
N ALA A 110 -6.72 26.20 -8.86
CA ALA A 110 -5.57 25.76 -8.09
C ALA A 110 -4.52 26.87 -7.94
N TRP A 111 -4.23 27.62 -9.01
CA TRP A 111 -3.34 28.79 -8.94
C TRP A 111 -3.93 29.92 -8.09
N GLY A 112 -5.23 30.20 -8.19
CA GLY A 112 -5.90 31.16 -7.32
C GLY A 112 -5.77 30.77 -5.84
N GLY A 113 -5.95 29.48 -5.54
CA GLY A 113 -5.78 28.93 -4.20
C GLY A 113 -4.34 29.03 -3.71
N LEU A 114 -3.38 28.74 -4.59
CA LEU A 114 -1.95 28.86 -4.30
C LEU A 114 -1.54 30.31 -4.02
N VAL A 115 -2.01 31.26 -4.82
CA VAL A 115 -1.75 32.70 -4.60
C VAL A 115 -2.34 33.14 -3.26
N ALA A 116 -3.56 32.72 -2.93
CA ALA A 116 -4.17 32.99 -1.63
C ALA A 116 -3.36 32.35 -0.49
N ALA A 117 -2.85 31.13 -0.67
CA ALA A 117 -2.05 30.43 0.33
C ALA A 117 -0.71 31.12 0.58
N VAL A 118 -0.01 31.52 -0.50
CA VAL A 118 1.22 32.31 -0.42
C VAL A 118 0.94 33.66 0.23
N ALA A 119 -0.17 34.33 -0.11
CA ALA A 119 -0.58 35.57 0.55
C ALA A 119 -0.78 35.37 2.06
N LEU A 120 -1.39 34.26 2.48
CA LEU A 120 -1.54 33.91 3.90
C LEU A 120 -0.17 33.71 4.59
N VAL A 121 0.75 32.96 3.97
CA VAL A 121 2.12 32.74 4.50
C VAL A 121 2.89 34.05 4.63
N LEU A 122 2.79 34.91 3.62
CA LEU A 122 3.42 36.23 3.58
C LEU A 122 2.67 37.27 4.44
N ASN A 123 1.59 36.88 5.12
CA ASN A 123 0.80 37.75 5.99
C ASN A 123 0.17 38.94 5.22
N LEU A 124 -0.18 38.72 3.95
CA LEU A 124 -0.87 39.65 3.07
C LEU A 124 -2.38 39.39 3.16
N TRP A 125 -3.05 40.24 3.93
CA TRP A 125 -4.50 40.14 4.20
C TRP A 125 -4.96 38.76 4.70
N PRO A 126 -4.42 38.26 5.83
CA PRO A 126 -4.53 36.86 6.25
C PRO A 126 -5.96 36.33 6.31
N ARG A 127 -6.90 37.13 6.81
CA ARG A 127 -8.31 36.72 6.90
C ARG A 127 -8.95 36.47 5.54
N MET A 128 -8.68 37.33 4.56
CA MET A 128 -9.23 37.18 3.20
C MET A 128 -8.48 36.09 2.44
N ALA A 129 -7.16 36.02 2.60
CA ALA A 129 -6.35 34.95 2.03
C ALA A 129 -6.82 33.57 2.50
N LEU A 130 -7.02 33.38 3.82
CA LEU A 130 -7.51 32.12 4.38
C LEU A 130 -8.95 31.80 3.92
N PHE A 131 -9.83 32.80 3.86
CA PHE A 131 -11.18 32.61 3.33
C PHE A 131 -11.17 32.20 1.85
N ALA A 132 -10.31 32.82 1.04
CA ALA A 132 -10.14 32.45 -0.36
C ALA A 132 -9.58 31.03 -0.52
N CYS A 133 -8.58 30.63 0.28
CA CYS A 133 -8.09 29.25 0.30
C CYS A 133 -9.21 28.25 0.63
N TRP A 134 -9.98 28.52 1.68
CA TRP A 134 -11.11 27.67 2.08
C TRP A 134 -12.16 27.56 0.97
N LEU A 135 -12.56 28.70 0.40
CA LEU A 135 -13.57 28.79 -0.64
C LEU A 135 -13.16 28.09 -1.94
N LEU A 136 -11.89 28.21 -2.34
CA LEU A 136 -11.36 27.55 -3.53
C LEU A 136 -11.15 26.05 -3.32
N LEU A 137 -10.72 25.63 -2.13
CA LEU A 137 -10.58 24.21 -1.79
C LEU A 137 -11.94 23.48 -1.84
N LEU A 138 -13.04 24.15 -1.47
CA LEU A 138 -14.38 23.57 -1.57
C LEU A 138 -14.68 23.02 -2.97
N SER A 139 -14.20 23.68 -4.03
CA SER A 139 -14.43 23.26 -5.43
C SER A 139 -13.79 21.92 -5.80
N PHE A 140 -12.87 21.43 -4.97
CA PHE A 140 -12.09 20.22 -5.23
C PHE A 140 -12.58 19.03 -4.40
N VAL A 141 -13.24 19.26 -3.28
CA VAL A 141 -13.44 18.25 -2.23
C VAL A 141 -14.14 16.99 -2.74
N ALA A 142 -15.27 17.11 -3.44
CA ALA A 142 -16.04 15.94 -3.86
C ALA A 142 -15.33 15.09 -4.91
N THR A 143 -14.74 15.72 -5.94
CA THR A 143 -14.03 15.00 -7.00
C THR A 143 -12.74 14.35 -6.48
N TRP A 144 -12.13 14.94 -5.46
CA TRP A 144 -10.92 14.39 -4.83
C TRP A 144 -11.19 13.29 -3.82
N GLN A 145 -12.43 13.03 -3.40
CA GLN A 145 -12.75 11.85 -2.59
C GLN A 145 -12.39 10.53 -3.29
N ILE A 146 -12.20 10.56 -4.63
CA ILE A 146 -11.72 9.43 -5.43
C ILE A 146 -10.23 9.13 -5.15
N PHE A 147 -9.40 10.15 -4.91
CA PHE A 147 -7.93 10.02 -4.76
C PHE A 147 -7.43 10.47 -3.38
N SER A 148 -8.32 10.79 -2.45
CA SER A 148 -7.98 11.14 -1.09
C SER A 148 -9.11 10.66 -0.18
N GLY A 149 -8.75 10.06 0.95
CA GLY A 149 -9.75 9.66 1.94
C GLY A 149 -10.64 10.85 2.29
N THR A 150 -11.96 10.61 2.33
CA THR A 150 -13.02 11.62 2.48
C THR A 150 -12.77 12.65 3.58
N GLN A 151 -11.97 12.33 4.60
CA GLN A 151 -11.73 13.15 5.78
C GLN A 151 -10.52 14.08 5.75
N VAL A 152 -9.50 13.79 4.94
CA VAL A 152 -8.26 14.58 4.95
C VAL A 152 -8.56 16.01 4.47
N ASP A 153 -9.28 16.14 3.36
CA ASP A 153 -9.69 17.44 2.85
C ASP A 153 -10.79 18.10 3.72
N GLN A 154 -11.63 17.31 4.43
CA GLN A 154 -12.64 17.83 5.37
C GLN A 154 -12.00 18.47 6.62
N LEU A 155 -10.96 17.87 7.20
CA LEU A 155 -10.28 18.44 8.36
C LEU A 155 -9.67 19.80 8.04
N MET A 156 -9.15 20.00 6.83
CA MET A 156 -8.64 21.30 6.40
C MET A 156 -9.73 22.33 6.21
N LEU A 157 -10.89 21.93 5.67
CA LEU A 157 -12.04 22.82 5.60
C LEU A 157 -12.49 23.27 6.99
N GLU A 158 -12.58 22.35 7.96
CA GLU A 158 -12.95 22.68 9.34
C GLU A 158 -11.90 23.58 9.99
N ALA A 159 -10.62 23.20 9.89
CA ALA A 159 -9.48 23.95 10.42
C ALA A 159 -9.45 25.40 9.91
N ALA A 160 -9.59 25.61 8.61
CA ALA A 160 -9.58 26.93 8.01
C ALA A 160 -10.81 27.74 8.40
N LEU A 161 -12.00 27.14 8.37
CA LEU A 161 -13.25 27.80 8.77
C LEU A 161 -13.16 28.35 10.21
N LEU A 162 -12.61 27.55 11.13
CA LEU A 162 -12.39 27.95 12.52
C LEU A 162 -11.29 29.01 12.69
N CYS A 163 -10.29 29.02 11.80
CA CYS A 163 -9.17 29.97 11.84
C CYS A 163 -9.46 31.31 11.16
N ILE A 164 -10.49 31.44 10.31
CA ILE A 164 -10.88 32.72 9.68
C ILE A 164 -11.14 33.84 10.72
N PRO A 165 -12.00 33.66 11.74
CA PRO A 165 -12.23 34.71 12.73
C PRO A 165 -11.02 34.90 13.68
N PHE A 166 -10.14 33.91 13.78
CA PHE A 166 -8.89 34.00 14.52
C PHE A 166 -7.86 34.88 13.78
N ALA A 167 -7.86 34.85 12.44
CA ALA A 167 -6.96 35.64 11.61
C ALA A 167 -7.16 37.16 11.76
N PRO A 168 -6.07 37.96 11.80
CA PRO A 168 -6.17 39.41 11.93
C PRO A 168 -6.83 40.07 10.71
N ALA A 169 -7.57 41.15 10.96
CA ALA A 169 -8.19 41.96 9.91
C ALA A 169 -7.17 42.89 9.24
N GLY A 170 -7.44 43.25 7.97
CA GLY A 170 -6.70 44.28 7.24
C GLY A 170 -5.53 43.76 6.40
N TYR A 171 -5.04 44.63 5.51
CA TYR A 171 -3.89 44.36 4.65
C TYR A 171 -2.58 44.57 5.43
N ARG A 172 -1.65 43.61 5.35
CA ARG A 172 -0.36 43.59 6.07
C ARG A 172 -0.49 43.96 7.57
N PRO A 173 -1.25 43.19 8.38
CA PRO A 173 -1.55 43.58 9.76
C PRO A 173 -0.37 43.41 10.74
N GLY A 174 0.83 43.07 10.27
CA GLY A 174 1.94 42.68 11.14
C GLY A 174 1.55 41.48 12.00
N LEU A 175 1.81 41.53 13.31
CA LEU A 175 1.33 40.51 14.25
C LEU A 175 -0.18 40.62 14.56
N GLY A 176 -0.85 41.64 14.01
CA GLY A 176 -2.26 41.91 14.20
C GLY A 176 -2.58 42.50 15.57
N GLU A 177 -1.69 43.34 16.09
CA GLU A 177 -1.86 44.09 17.34
C GLU A 177 -3.13 44.95 17.35
N ALA A 178 -3.45 45.57 16.21
CA ALA A 178 -4.67 46.36 16.02
C ALA A 178 -5.95 45.51 15.91
N SER A 179 -5.82 44.18 15.77
CA SER A 179 -6.93 43.22 15.68
C SER A 179 -6.60 41.98 16.52
N PRO A 180 -6.54 42.10 17.85
CA PRO A 180 -6.17 40.98 18.72
C PRO A 180 -7.20 39.84 18.62
N PRO A 181 -6.79 38.57 18.79
CA PRO A 181 -7.70 37.45 18.71
C PRO A 181 -8.70 37.50 19.87
N ARG A 182 -9.98 37.24 19.57
CA ARG A 182 -11.03 37.24 20.58
C ARG A 182 -10.93 35.97 21.42
N PRO A 183 -11.24 35.99 22.72
CA PRO A 183 -11.21 34.80 23.57
C PRO A 183 -11.96 33.60 22.97
N ILE A 184 -13.15 33.84 22.40
CA ILE A 184 -13.92 32.78 21.73
C ILE A 184 -13.18 32.14 20.56
N THR A 185 -12.45 32.93 19.76
CA THR A 185 -11.67 32.39 18.62
C THR A 185 -10.48 31.57 19.09
N VAL A 186 -9.82 31.98 20.18
CA VAL A 186 -8.75 31.19 20.82
C VAL A 186 -9.32 29.89 21.37
N PHE A 187 -10.47 29.96 22.05
CA PHE A 187 -11.17 28.78 22.56
C PHE A 187 -11.52 27.81 21.43
N MET A 188 -12.13 28.29 20.34
CA MET A 188 -12.56 27.42 19.22
C MET A 188 -11.38 26.69 18.58
N VAL A 189 -10.25 27.36 18.31
CA VAL A 189 -9.08 26.73 17.71
C VAL A 189 -8.41 25.74 18.68
N ARG A 190 -8.35 26.05 19.98
CA ARG A 190 -7.84 25.11 21.00
C ARG A 190 -8.76 23.92 21.22
N TRP A 191 -10.07 24.15 21.16
CA TRP A 191 -11.07 23.11 21.26
C TRP A 191 -11.03 22.18 20.06
N PHE A 192 -10.82 22.72 18.86
CA PHE A 192 -10.55 21.93 17.66
C PHE A 192 -9.33 21.03 17.84
N LEU A 193 -8.19 21.59 18.29
CA LEU A 193 -7.02 20.77 18.60
C LEU A 193 -7.32 19.71 19.67
N PHE A 194 -8.03 20.08 20.74
CA PHE A 194 -8.48 19.13 21.76
C PHE A 194 -9.26 17.96 21.14
N ARG A 195 -10.24 18.24 20.29
CA ARG A 195 -11.04 17.22 19.60
C ARG A 195 -10.15 16.33 18.74
N VAL A 196 -9.28 16.92 17.92
CA VAL A 196 -8.35 16.15 17.06
C VAL A 196 -7.48 15.20 17.88
N MET A 197 -6.91 15.66 19.00
CA MET A 197 -6.09 14.82 19.88
C MET A 197 -6.95 13.74 20.57
N PHE A 198 -7.99 14.19 21.27
CA PHE A 198 -8.78 13.37 22.20
C PHE A 198 -9.68 12.37 21.49
N GLU A 199 -10.38 12.79 20.45
CA GLU A 199 -11.23 11.89 19.66
C GLU A 199 -10.36 10.82 18.98
N SER A 200 -9.18 11.17 18.45
CA SER A 200 -8.27 10.19 17.83
C SER A 200 -7.82 9.11 18.81
N GLY A 201 -7.44 9.47 20.04
CA GLY A 201 -7.05 8.49 21.07
C GLY A 201 -8.22 7.62 21.55
N LEU A 202 -9.40 8.22 21.76
CA LEU A 202 -10.59 7.47 22.18
C LEU A 202 -11.07 6.48 21.12
N VAL A 203 -11.00 6.86 19.84
CA VAL A 203 -11.36 5.96 18.75
C VAL A 203 -10.47 4.72 18.77
N LYS A 204 -9.14 4.86 18.89
CA LYS A 204 -8.19 3.73 18.98
C LYS A 204 -8.56 2.74 20.08
N VAL A 205 -8.97 3.25 21.25
CA VAL A 205 -9.31 2.43 22.42
C VAL A 205 -10.68 1.77 22.28
N PHE A 206 -11.70 2.51 21.85
CA PHE A 206 -13.09 2.07 21.96
C PHE A 206 -13.67 1.47 20.69
N VAL A 207 -13.30 1.95 19.51
CA VAL A 207 -13.93 1.57 18.23
C VAL A 207 -12.93 1.02 17.22
N GLY A 208 -11.64 1.32 17.39
CA GLY A 208 -10.57 0.98 16.47
C GLY A 208 -10.15 -0.49 16.49
N ASP A 209 -9.03 -0.71 15.81
CA ASP A 209 -8.35 -1.98 15.64
C ASP A 209 -8.08 -2.66 16.99
N PRO A 210 -8.38 -3.97 17.14
CA PRO A 210 -8.08 -4.73 18.36
C PRO A 210 -6.63 -4.59 18.83
N HIS A 211 -5.67 -4.41 17.92
CA HIS A 211 -4.25 -4.27 18.23
C HIS A 211 -3.93 -3.06 19.12
N TRP A 212 -4.78 -2.02 19.11
CA TRP A 212 -4.62 -0.91 20.06
C TRP A 212 -4.98 -1.29 21.49
N ARG A 213 -5.92 -2.23 21.69
CA ARG A 213 -6.41 -2.63 23.02
C ARG A 213 -5.48 -3.62 23.71
N ASP A 214 -4.81 -4.47 22.94
CA ASP A 214 -3.84 -5.45 23.43
C ASP A 214 -2.38 -4.96 23.40
N PHE A 215 -2.17 -3.69 23.01
CA PHE A 215 -0.87 -3.02 22.89
C PHE A 215 0.06 -3.59 21.82
N SER A 216 -0.46 -4.35 20.85
CA SER A 216 0.31 -4.87 19.70
C SER A 216 0.26 -3.98 18.46
N ALA A 217 -0.42 -2.83 18.52
CA ALA A 217 -0.58 -1.92 17.38
C ALA A 217 0.75 -1.54 16.71
N LEU A 218 1.79 -1.28 17.49
CA LEU A 218 3.09 -0.88 16.93
C LEU A 218 3.94 -2.06 16.45
N ASP A 219 3.58 -3.29 16.81
CA ASP A 219 4.19 -4.48 16.21
C ASP A 219 3.87 -4.56 14.71
N VAL A 220 2.68 -4.09 14.30
CA VAL A 220 2.20 -4.20 12.91
C VAL A 220 2.17 -2.86 12.17
N LEU A 221 2.03 -1.73 12.86
CA LEU A 221 1.86 -0.40 12.25
C LEU A 221 2.97 -0.06 11.24
N TYR A 222 4.23 -0.32 11.59
CA TYR A 222 5.35 0.09 10.75
C TYR A 222 5.48 -0.74 9.47
N GLU A 223 5.21 -2.04 9.53
CA GLU A 223 5.20 -2.90 8.34
C GLU A 223 4.06 -2.50 7.38
N THR A 224 2.89 -2.22 7.96
CA THR A 224 1.62 -2.00 7.25
C THR A 224 1.38 -0.55 6.84
N SER A 225 2.25 0.37 7.29
CA SER A 225 2.24 1.79 6.94
C SER A 225 2.27 2.02 5.42
N PRO A 226 1.62 3.04 4.85
CA PRO A 226 1.69 3.33 3.43
C PRO A 226 3.12 3.62 2.93
N PHE A 227 3.93 4.33 3.72
CA PHE A 227 5.27 4.77 3.33
C PHE A 227 6.27 4.63 4.49
N PRO A 228 6.59 3.41 4.93
CA PRO A 228 7.52 3.22 6.03
C PRO A 228 8.89 3.73 5.65
N THR A 229 9.54 4.29 6.64
CA THR A 229 10.91 4.78 6.55
C THR A 229 11.88 3.73 7.06
N ILE A 230 13.16 4.00 6.84
CA ILE A 230 14.25 3.26 7.50
C ILE A 230 14.11 3.31 9.03
N ILE A 231 13.65 4.42 9.61
CA ILE A 231 13.46 4.52 11.07
C ILE A 231 12.33 3.58 11.50
N GLY A 232 11.20 3.54 10.78
CA GLY A 232 10.11 2.62 11.06
C GLY A 232 10.51 1.15 10.94
N TYR A 233 11.41 0.81 10.01
CA TYR A 233 12.00 -0.54 9.93
C TYR A 233 12.80 -0.91 11.18
N PHE A 234 13.66 0.00 11.65
CA PHE A 234 14.42 -0.22 12.89
C PHE A 234 13.49 -0.33 14.09
N ASP A 235 12.45 0.50 14.13
CA ASP A 235 11.46 0.52 15.20
C ASP A 235 10.70 -0.80 15.27
N HIS A 236 10.22 -1.33 14.14
CA HIS A 236 9.53 -2.62 14.06
C HIS A 236 10.28 -3.79 14.70
N HIS A 237 11.61 -3.73 14.70
CA HIS A 237 12.46 -4.77 15.26
C HIS A 237 12.80 -4.57 16.74
N LEU A 238 12.30 -3.51 17.38
CA LEU A 238 12.40 -3.36 18.82
C LEU A 238 11.57 -4.45 19.52
N PRO A 239 11.96 -4.84 20.75
CA PRO A 239 11.17 -5.79 21.52
C PRO A 239 9.76 -5.23 21.78
N HIS A 240 8.75 -6.11 21.79
CA HIS A 240 7.36 -5.74 22.08
C HIS A 240 7.19 -4.84 23.33
N ALA A 241 8.03 -4.99 24.35
CA ALA A 241 8.02 -4.12 25.52
C ALA A 241 8.22 -2.62 25.19
N GLN A 242 9.03 -2.29 24.17
CA GLN A 242 9.19 -0.91 23.67
C GLN A 242 7.93 -0.45 22.93
N HIS A 243 7.35 -1.30 22.09
CA HIS A 243 6.08 -1.01 21.40
C HIS A 243 4.92 -0.76 22.37
N VAL A 244 4.87 -1.46 23.51
CA VAL A 244 3.92 -1.18 24.59
C VAL A 244 4.15 0.22 25.18
N ILE A 245 5.41 0.62 25.40
CA ILE A 245 5.75 1.96 25.91
C ILE A 245 5.31 3.03 24.92
N GLU A 246 5.61 2.86 23.63
CA GLU A 246 5.23 3.78 22.57
C GLU A 246 3.70 3.87 22.37
N THR A 247 2.98 2.76 22.51
CA THR A 247 1.51 2.76 22.57
C THR A 247 1.02 3.57 23.78
N GLY A 248 1.66 3.41 24.93
CA GLY A 248 1.41 4.24 26.11
C GLY A 248 1.71 5.73 25.88
N LEU A 249 2.79 6.06 25.18
CA LEU A 249 3.13 7.44 24.78
C LEU A 249 2.10 8.02 23.80
N THR A 250 1.56 7.19 22.91
CA THR A 250 0.46 7.55 22.01
C THR A 250 -0.76 7.98 22.81
N TRP A 251 -1.19 7.17 23.78
CA TRP A 251 -2.31 7.52 24.67
C TRP A 251 -2.00 8.71 25.56
N LEU A 252 -0.75 8.87 26.00
CA LEU A 252 -0.31 10.06 26.73
C LEU A 252 -0.49 11.32 25.88
N ALA A 253 -0.10 11.28 24.62
CA ALA A 253 -0.21 12.41 23.69
C ALA A 253 -1.65 12.68 23.24
N GLU A 254 -2.47 11.64 23.05
CA GLU A 254 -3.81 11.77 22.48
C GLU A 254 -4.91 11.90 23.53
N ILE A 255 -4.74 11.35 24.74
CA ILE A 255 -5.78 11.37 25.78
C ILE A 255 -5.37 12.26 26.96
N VAL A 256 -4.16 12.07 27.49
CA VAL A 256 -3.73 12.78 28.71
C VAL A 256 -3.33 14.22 28.43
N ALA A 257 -2.50 14.46 27.41
CA ALA A 257 -2.05 15.79 27.03
C ALA A 257 -3.20 16.77 26.76
N PRO A 258 -4.26 16.47 25.99
CA PRO A 258 -5.39 17.38 25.84
C PRO A 258 -6.10 17.73 27.15
N LEU A 259 -6.28 16.77 28.05
CA LEU A 259 -6.89 17.03 29.37
C LEU A 259 -5.99 17.92 30.23
N VAL A 260 -4.69 17.64 30.25
CA VAL A 260 -3.68 18.43 30.98
C VAL A 260 -3.53 19.83 30.39
N ALA A 261 -3.73 20.01 29.08
CA ALA A 261 -3.75 21.32 28.42
C ALA A 261 -4.91 22.21 28.92
N ILE A 262 -6.06 21.61 29.23
CA ILE A 262 -7.25 22.32 29.75
C ILE A 262 -7.10 22.61 31.25
N PHE A 263 -6.75 21.60 32.04
CA PHE A 263 -6.85 21.68 33.50
C PHE A 263 -5.52 22.00 34.21
N GLY A 264 -4.39 21.88 33.53
CA GLY A 264 -3.05 22.07 34.10
C GLY A 264 -2.44 23.47 33.93
N GLY A 265 -3.21 24.43 33.42
CA GLY A 265 -2.74 25.79 33.17
C GLY A 265 -1.54 25.87 32.23
N ARG A 266 -0.66 26.86 32.40
CA ARG A 266 0.52 27.05 31.52
C ARG A 266 1.51 25.88 31.57
N ARG A 267 1.73 25.29 32.74
CA ARG A 267 2.63 24.14 32.89
C ARG A 267 2.05 22.92 32.17
N GLY A 268 0.75 22.69 32.31
CA GLY A 268 0.05 21.65 31.56
C GLY A 268 0.06 21.86 30.05
N ARG A 269 -0.10 23.11 29.58
CA ARG A 269 0.03 23.42 28.14
C ARG A 269 1.44 23.22 27.60
N TRP A 270 2.49 23.51 28.37
CA TRP A 270 3.87 23.17 28.00
C TRP A 270 4.05 21.66 27.83
N PHE A 271 3.60 20.88 28.82
CA PHE A 271 3.64 19.43 28.75
C PHE A 271 2.89 18.92 27.51
N ALA A 272 1.66 19.38 27.30
CA ALA A 272 0.83 18.96 26.19
C ALA A 272 1.44 19.34 24.83
N PHE A 273 2.04 20.52 24.72
CA PHE A 273 2.76 20.95 23.52
C PHE A 273 3.92 20.01 23.19
N VAL A 274 4.78 19.70 24.17
CA VAL A 274 5.94 18.82 23.98
C VAL A 274 5.49 17.40 23.65
N ALA A 275 4.54 16.86 24.40
CA ALA A 275 4.00 15.52 24.17
C ALA A 275 3.39 15.39 22.77
N TRP A 276 2.54 16.35 22.38
CA TRP A 276 1.87 16.32 21.08
C TRP A 276 2.83 16.54 19.91
N VAL A 277 3.66 17.59 19.95
CA VAL A 277 4.57 17.90 18.84
C VAL A 277 5.67 16.85 18.70
N GLY A 278 6.18 16.33 19.82
CA GLY A 278 7.14 15.24 19.83
C GLY A 278 6.55 13.95 19.24
N PHE A 279 5.31 13.61 19.63
CA PHE A 279 4.59 12.48 19.07
C PHE A 279 4.36 12.62 17.55
N GLN A 280 3.84 13.78 17.09
CA GLN A 280 3.62 14.05 15.67
C GLN A 280 4.93 14.01 14.85
N ALA A 281 6.04 14.48 15.43
CA ALA A 281 7.36 14.36 14.81
C ALA A 281 7.82 12.90 14.71
N GLY A 282 7.64 12.11 15.77
CA GLY A 282 7.95 10.67 15.77
C GLY A 282 7.22 9.93 14.66
N ILE A 283 5.91 10.16 14.52
CA ILE A 283 5.12 9.51 13.47
C ILE A 283 5.58 9.90 12.06
N GLN A 284 5.94 11.17 11.83
CA GLN A 284 6.46 11.61 10.54
C GLN A 284 7.80 10.96 10.21
N LEU A 285 8.67 10.80 11.22
CA LEU A 285 9.98 10.18 11.06
C LEU A 285 9.89 8.68 10.81
N THR A 286 8.92 7.97 11.41
CA THR A 286 8.80 6.51 11.25
C THR A 286 7.97 6.12 10.03
N ASN A 287 6.88 6.84 9.73
CA ASN A 287 5.88 6.40 8.76
C ASN A 287 5.52 7.44 7.66
N ASN A 288 6.27 8.53 7.49
CA ASN A 288 6.07 9.53 6.42
C ASN A 288 4.63 10.08 6.29
N PHE A 289 3.85 10.05 7.36
CA PHE A 289 2.48 10.56 7.29
C PHE A 289 2.50 12.06 7.02
N GLY A 290 1.93 12.46 5.88
CA GLY A 290 2.22 13.74 5.25
C GLY A 290 1.67 14.98 5.95
N TRP A 291 1.09 15.91 5.18
CA TRP A 291 0.78 17.24 5.67
C TRP A 291 -0.20 17.26 6.86
N LEU A 292 -1.00 16.21 7.08
CA LEU A 292 -1.95 16.11 8.20
C LEU A 292 -1.23 16.20 9.55
N ASN A 293 -0.18 15.39 9.74
CA ASN A 293 0.61 15.41 10.97
C ASN A 293 1.44 16.68 11.10
N THR A 294 1.84 17.25 9.96
CA THR A 294 2.49 18.57 9.93
C THR A 294 1.54 19.66 10.41
N ALA A 295 0.28 19.63 9.94
CA ALA A 295 -0.77 20.55 10.37
C ALA A 295 -1.10 20.33 11.85
N ALA A 296 -1.23 19.08 12.29
CA ALA A 296 -1.46 18.70 13.68
C ALA A 296 -0.36 19.24 14.61
N ALA A 297 0.92 19.04 14.25
CA ALA A 297 2.07 19.58 14.98
C ALA A 297 2.01 21.12 15.05
N ALA A 298 1.66 21.77 13.94
CA ALA A 298 1.50 23.22 13.89
C ALA A 298 0.36 23.73 14.77
N PHE A 299 -0.78 23.03 14.82
CA PHE A 299 -1.88 23.37 15.73
C PHE A 299 -1.45 23.28 17.20
N GLY A 300 -0.50 22.39 17.54
CA GLY A 300 0.13 22.35 18.85
C GLY A 300 0.63 23.72 19.34
N LEU A 301 1.08 24.60 18.43
CA LEU A 301 1.55 25.94 18.77
C LEU A 301 0.46 26.83 19.40
N VAL A 302 -0.83 26.54 19.17
CA VAL A 302 -1.97 27.26 19.79
C VAL A 302 -2.02 27.00 21.31
N LEU A 303 -1.39 25.94 21.81
CA LEU A 303 -1.25 25.70 23.25
C LEU A 303 -0.32 26.74 23.92
N LEU A 304 0.56 27.36 23.15
CA LEU A 304 1.45 28.41 23.64
C LEU A 304 0.73 29.76 23.73
N ASP A 305 1.28 30.65 24.55
CA ASP A 305 0.90 32.07 24.64
C ASP A 305 2.15 32.95 24.59
N ASP A 306 2.00 34.26 24.36
CA ASP A 306 3.15 35.15 24.18
C ASP A 306 4.06 35.19 25.43
N GLN A 307 3.52 34.97 26.63
CA GLN A 307 4.29 34.90 27.87
C GLN A 307 5.09 33.60 27.98
N MET A 308 4.52 32.48 27.52
CA MET A 308 5.24 31.21 27.41
C MET A 308 6.41 31.35 26.43
N LEU A 309 6.20 31.98 25.27
CA LEU A 309 7.27 32.21 24.30
C LEU A 309 8.38 33.12 24.84
N ALA A 310 8.01 34.21 25.54
CA ALA A 310 8.99 35.06 26.21
C ALA A 310 9.78 34.28 27.28
N SER A 311 9.13 33.40 28.04
CA SER A 311 9.78 32.53 29.02
C SER A 311 10.77 31.56 28.36
N ALA A 312 10.38 30.95 27.24
CA ALA A 312 11.24 30.05 26.47
C ALA A 312 12.48 30.78 25.91
N ALA A 313 12.30 31.98 25.36
CA ALA A 313 13.41 32.82 24.92
C ALA A 313 14.38 33.16 26.07
N GLY A 314 13.85 33.37 27.27
CA GLY A 314 14.65 33.54 28.48
C GLY A 314 15.47 32.29 28.85
N TRP A 315 14.86 31.11 28.82
CA TRP A 315 15.55 29.84 29.05
C TRP A 315 16.68 29.59 28.04
N MET A 316 16.46 29.96 26.77
CA MET A 316 17.46 29.87 25.71
C MET A 316 18.51 31.00 25.74
N ARG A 317 18.45 31.89 26.75
CA ARG A 317 19.34 33.06 26.91
C ARG A 317 19.28 34.06 25.76
N TRP A 318 18.15 34.15 25.06
CA TRP A 318 17.90 35.10 23.98
C TRP A 318 17.27 36.39 24.52
N SER A 319 18.04 37.15 25.30
CA SER A 319 17.56 38.33 26.05
C SER A 319 16.89 39.39 25.18
N ARG A 320 17.42 39.66 23.98
CA ARG A 320 16.83 40.59 23.00
C ARG A 320 15.44 40.12 22.55
N LEU A 321 15.31 38.83 22.24
CA LEU A 321 14.04 38.25 21.79
C LEU A 321 13.02 38.21 22.93
N GLN A 322 13.44 37.80 24.13
CA GLN A 322 12.59 37.79 25.33
C GLN A 322 12.01 39.18 25.60
N HIS A 323 12.86 40.22 25.62
CA HIS A 323 12.43 41.59 25.84
C HIS A 323 11.48 42.06 24.74
N TRP A 324 11.79 41.73 23.48
CA TRP A 324 10.97 42.11 22.33
C TRP A 324 9.59 41.44 22.31
N ILE A 325 9.50 40.15 22.66
CA ILE A 325 8.21 39.45 22.80
C ILE A 325 7.43 40.04 23.97
N ALA A 326 8.07 40.22 25.13
CA ALA A 326 7.40 40.73 26.33
C ALA A 326 6.84 42.16 26.15
N THR A 327 7.57 43.03 25.45
CA THR A 327 7.15 44.41 25.18
C THR A 327 5.97 44.49 24.19
N ARG A 328 5.91 43.61 23.19
CA ARG A 328 4.76 43.52 22.26
C ARG A 328 3.59 42.71 22.78
N ALA A 329 3.85 41.79 23.71
CA ALA A 329 2.82 41.03 24.41
C ALA A 329 2.00 41.92 25.36
N ALA A 330 2.57 43.04 25.80
CA ALA A 330 1.91 44.00 26.66
C ALA A 330 1.02 44.95 25.84
N LEU A 331 -0.26 44.59 25.67
CA LEU A 331 -1.43 45.48 25.57
C LEU A 331 -2.67 44.63 25.27
N ALA A 332 -3.14 43.84 26.23
CA ALA A 332 -4.55 43.47 26.24
C ALA A 332 -5.32 44.70 26.70
N GLN A 333 -5.90 45.47 25.77
CA GLN A 333 -6.92 46.44 26.16
C GLN A 333 -7.98 45.71 26.99
N PRO A 334 -8.49 46.31 28.08
CA PRO A 334 -9.52 45.69 28.89
C PRO A 334 -10.71 45.34 27.98
N VAL A 335 -10.97 44.04 27.83
CA VAL A 335 -12.08 43.56 27.01
C VAL A 335 -13.36 44.13 27.61
N ARG A 336 -14.02 45.05 26.90
CA ARG A 336 -15.33 45.55 27.33
C ARG A 336 -16.24 44.34 27.55
N PRO A 337 -16.87 44.21 28.73
CA PRO A 337 -17.71 43.05 29.02
C PRO A 337 -18.81 42.95 27.96
N LEU A 338 -18.94 41.78 27.34
CA LEU A 338 -19.97 41.54 26.34
C LEU A 338 -21.36 41.89 26.91
N PRO A 339 -22.23 42.55 26.14
CA PRO A 339 -23.62 42.78 26.56
C PRO A 339 -24.28 41.44 26.91
N ARG A 340 -25.18 41.44 27.89
CA ARG A 340 -25.73 40.21 28.49
C ARG A 340 -26.25 39.22 27.44
N TRP A 341 -26.95 39.70 26.41
CA TRP A 341 -27.47 38.86 25.32
C TRP A 341 -26.37 38.15 24.53
N ARG A 342 -25.22 38.79 24.25
CA ARG A 342 -24.07 38.13 23.60
C ARG A 342 -23.42 37.08 24.50
N ARG A 343 -23.42 37.30 25.83
CA ARG A 343 -22.96 36.28 26.79
C ARG A 343 -23.90 35.08 26.86
N TYR A 344 -25.21 35.31 26.80
CA TYR A 344 -26.19 34.23 26.72
C TYR A 344 -26.08 33.47 25.40
N GLY A 345 -25.96 34.18 24.27
CA GLY A 345 -25.72 33.56 22.96
C GLY A 345 -24.42 32.76 22.91
N LEU A 346 -23.34 33.26 23.51
CA LEU A 346 -22.07 32.55 23.62
C LEU A 346 -22.18 31.31 24.50
N ARG A 347 -22.84 31.42 25.66
CA ARG A 347 -23.14 30.28 26.53
C ARG A 347 -23.98 29.24 25.80
N ALA A 348 -25.03 29.67 25.11
CA ALA A 348 -25.87 28.79 24.32
C ALA A 348 -25.05 28.08 23.24
N ALA A 349 -24.27 28.81 22.43
CA ALA A 349 -23.42 28.22 21.39
C ALA A 349 -22.39 27.22 21.95
N LEU A 350 -21.74 27.54 23.08
CA LEU A 350 -20.78 26.65 23.74
C LEU A 350 -21.45 25.39 24.29
N TRP A 351 -22.60 25.54 24.97
CA TRP A 351 -23.37 24.40 25.48
C TRP A 351 -23.97 23.56 24.35
N THR A 352 -24.52 24.19 23.32
CA THR A 352 -25.02 23.50 22.12
C THR A 352 -23.89 22.73 21.45
N HIS A 353 -22.73 23.33 21.23
CA HIS A 353 -21.59 22.62 20.67
C HIS A 353 -21.12 21.47 21.58
N PHE A 354 -21.02 21.69 22.89
CA PHE A 354 -20.68 20.65 23.86
C PHE A 354 -21.66 19.47 23.84
N TYR A 355 -22.97 19.73 23.87
CA TYR A 355 -23.99 18.68 23.82
C TYR A 355 -24.08 18.00 22.46
N VAL A 356 -23.92 18.74 21.35
CA VAL A 356 -23.81 18.16 19.99
C VAL A 356 -22.59 17.25 19.90
N THR A 357 -21.46 17.67 20.45
CA THR A 357 -20.23 16.85 20.47
C THR A 357 -20.45 15.58 21.28
N ILE A 358 -21.05 15.66 22.48
CA ILE A 358 -21.42 14.49 23.28
C ILE A 358 -22.39 13.57 22.53
N TYR A 359 -23.36 14.12 21.82
CA TYR A 359 -24.34 13.36 21.05
C TYR A 359 -23.70 12.63 19.86
N VAL A 360 -22.88 13.32 19.06
CA VAL A 360 -22.09 12.73 17.97
C VAL A 360 -21.18 11.64 18.51
N PHE A 361 -20.56 11.87 19.67
CA PHE A 361 -19.73 10.88 20.35
C PHE A 361 -20.52 9.65 20.80
N ALA A 362 -21.74 9.83 21.33
CA ALA A 362 -22.62 8.72 21.69
C ALA A 362 -23.11 7.91 20.48
N LEU A 363 -23.32 8.56 19.33
CA LEU A 363 -23.57 7.88 18.05
C LEU A 363 -22.37 7.05 17.62
N TYR A 364 -21.17 7.61 17.72
CA TYR A 364 -19.92 6.97 17.33
C TYR A 364 -19.61 5.71 18.16
N LEU A 365 -19.87 5.75 19.46
CA LEU A 365 -19.66 4.61 20.37
C LEU A 365 -20.74 3.53 20.28
N GLY A 366 -21.73 3.65 19.38
CA GLY A 366 -22.80 2.66 19.23
C GLY A 366 -23.73 2.56 20.44
N LEU A 367 -23.78 3.59 21.32
CA LEU A 367 -24.62 3.57 22.51
C LEU A 367 -26.10 3.48 22.11
N PRO A 368 -26.93 2.67 22.80
CA PRO A 368 -28.34 2.48 22.47
C PRO A 368 -29.11 3.80 22.47
N GLU A 369 -30.10 3.95 21.57
CA GLU A 369 -30.84 5.22 21.35
C GLU A 369 -31.44 5.82 22.62
N THR A 370 -31.81 4.97 23.58
CA THR A 370 -32.36 5.36 24.90
C THR A 370 -31.40 6.15 25.77
N THR A 371 -30.10 6.10 25.49
CA THR A 371 -29.05 6.84 26.21
C THR A 371 -28.61 8.13 25.52
N ARG A 372 -29.14 8.43 24.32
CA ARG A 372 -28.78 9.61 23.53
C ARG A 372 -29.69 10.80 23.89
N PRO A 373 -29.15 11.92 24.41
CA PRO A 373 -30.00 13.05 24.77
C PRO A 373 -30.48 13.81 23.52
N PHE A 374 -31.80 13.92 23.35
CA PHE A 374 -32.54 14.76 22.38
C PHE A 374 -32.64 14.30 20.90
N SER A 375 -33.87 14.29 20.37
CA SER A 375 -34.24 13.93 18.99
C SER A 375 -34.38 15.12 18.01
N LEU A 376 -34.25 16.37 18.49
CA LEU A 376 -34.51 17.60 17.72
C LEU A 376 -33.48 17.93 16.62
N LEU A 377 -32.36 17.18 16.53
CA LEU A 377 -31.24 17.46 15.62
C LEU A 377 -31.18 16.53 14.39
N ALA A 378 -32.20 15.68 14.17
CA ALA A 378 -32.27 14.75 13.04
C ALA A 378 -32.05 15.40 11.63
N PRO A 379 -32.51 16.63 11.34
CA PRO A 379 -32.24 17.27 10.04
C PRO A 379 -30.76 17.63 9.82
N LEU A 380 -30.01 17.90 10.91
CA LEU A 380 -28.57 18.14 10.84
C LEU A 380 -27.81 16.83 10.59
N LYS A 381 -28.32 15.70 11.07
CA LYS A 381 -27.74 14.38 10.81
C LYS A 381 -27.77 14.03 9.32
N THR A 382 -28.79 14.43 8.57
CA THR A 382 -28.87 14.26 7.11
C THR A 382 -27.96 15.22 6.34
N LEU A 383 -27.84 16.48 6.79
CA LEU A 383 -26.94 17.48 6.21
C LEU A 383 -25.45 17.19 6.43
N PHE A 384 -25.11 16.51 7.51
CA PHE A 384 -23.74 16.16 7.89
C PHE A 384 -23.52 14.64 7.94
N ALA A 385 -24.40 13.84 7.30
CA ALA A 385 -24.30 12.37 7.30
C ALA A 385 -22.96 11.91 6.75
N ASP A 386 -22.46 12.57 5.70
CA ASP A 386 -21.16 12.26 5.10
C ASP A 386 -19.99 13.07 5.71
N PHE A 387 -20.29 13.97 6.66
CA PHE A 387 -19.34 14.66 7.53
C PHE A 387 -19.08 13.81 8.78
N HIS A 388 -18.59 12.59 8.56
CA HIS A 388 -18.07 11.78 9.65
C HIS A 388 -16.64 12.23 9.96
N SER A 389 -16.40 12.75 11.17
CA SER A 389 -15.05 13.15 11.60
C SER A 389 -14.11 11.97 11.84
N ALA A 390 -14.60 10.73 11.77
CA ALA A 390 -13.81 9.50 11.86
C ALA A 390 -14.55 8.31 11.24
N ASN A 391 -13.93 7.65 10.27
CA ASN A 391 -14.23 6.31 9.75
C ASN A 391 -13.26 5.36 10.51
N PRO A 392 -13.57 4.06 10.71
CA PRO A 392 -12.63 3.10 11.30
C PRO A 392 -11.17 3.20 10.78
N TYR A 393 -10.94 3.63 9.53
CA TYR A 393 -9.59 3.72 8.94
C TYR A 393 -8.81 5.03 9.18
N THR A 394 -9.36 6.01 9.89
CA THR A 394 -8.85 7.39 9.79
C THR A 394 -8.18 7.88 11.08
N LEU A 395 -6.92 8.30 10.93
CA LEU A 395 -5.95 8.74 11.96
C LEU A 395 -5.37 7.61 12.83
N TYR A 396 -4.93 6.51 12.22
CA TYR A 396 -4.25 5.37 12.87
C TYR A 396 -5.15 4.41 13.66
N ALA A 397 -6.45 4.63 13.72
CA ALA A 397 -7.32 3.75 14.51
C ALA A 397 -7.52 2.36 13.91
N GLY A 398 -7.55 2.24 12.59
CA GLY A 398 -7.57 0.97 11.86
C GLY A 398 -6.19 0.72 11.27
N LEU A 399 -5.58 -0.42 11.60
CA LEU A 399 -4.32 -0.83 10.98
C LEU A 399 -4.65 -1.64 9.72
N LEU A 400 -3.78 -1.59 8.72
CA LEU A 400 -3.94 -2.48 7.57
C LEU A 400 -3.55 -3.89 8.03
N PRO A 401 -4.34 -4.94 7.71
CA PRO A 401 -4.06 -6.29 8.18
C PRO A 401 -2.78 -6.86 7.55
N GLU A 402 -2.49 -6.48 6.30
CA GLU A 402 -1.27 -6.83 5.58
C GLU A 402 -0.88 -5.71 4.62
N ARG A 403 0.40 -5.66 4.25
CA ARG A 403 0.89 -4.80 3.17
C ARG A 403 0.85 -5.55 1.84
N HIS A 404 -0.06 -5.15 0.96
CA HIS A 404 -0.07 -5.59 -0.44
C HIS A 404 0.52 -4.52 -1.34
N ALA A 405 1.30 -4.93 -2.33
CA ALA A 405 1.80 -4.07 -3.39
C ALA A 405 1.38 -4.65 -4.74
N VAL A 406 0.65 -3.85 -5.51
CA VAL A 406 0.26 -4.17 -6.88
C VAL A 406 1.19 -3.44 -7.82
N GLU A 407 1.85 -4.18 -8.71
CA GLU A 407 2.77 -3.59 -9.68
C GLU A 407 2.11 -3.49 -11.04
N PHE A 408 2.40 -2.42 -11.77
CA PHE A 408 2.00 -2.31 -13.17
C PHE A 408 3.14 -2.86 -14.02
N GLU A 409 2.90 -3.95 -14.73
CA GLU A 409 3.91 -4.56 -15.60
C GLU A 409 3.45 -4.55 -17.05
N GLY A 410 4.27 -3.99 -17.94
CA GLY A 410 4.03 -4.00 -19.38
C GLY A 410 4.89 -5.03 -20.11
N SER A 411 4.47 -5.41 -21.32
CA SER A 411 5.26 -6.23 -22.25
C SER A 411 5.07 -5.75 -23.70
N ASN A 412 6.13 -5.84 -24.49
CA ASN A 412 6.15 -5.59 -25.94
C ASN A 412 6.67 -6.80 -26.75
N ASP A 413 6.90 -7.91 -26.08
CA ASP A 413 7.42 -9.16 -26.66
C ASP A 413 6.45 -10.32 -26.39
N ASN A 414 5.15 -10.01 -26.44
CA ASN A 414 4.04 -10.95 -26.32
C ASN A 414 4.05 -11.72 -24.99
N GLY A 415 4.40 -11.02 -23.91
CA GLY A 415 4.42 -11.57 -22.55
C GLY A 415 5.64 -12.42 -22.21
N ARG A 416 6.73 -12.36 -23.00
CA ARG A 416 7.98 -13.05 -22.70
C ARG A 416 8.76 -12.35 -21.60
N THR A 417 8.86 -11.02 -21.68
CA THR A 417 9.45 -10.19 -20.63
C THR A 417 8.44 -9.16 -20.14
N TRP A 418 8.36 -9.04 -18.82
CA TRP A 418 7.50 -8.09 -18.14
C TRP A 418 8.36 -7.04 -17.46
N ARG A 419 8.10 -5.77 -17.77
CA ARG A 419 8.83 -4.63 -17.21
C ARG A 419 7.91 -3.82 -16.31
N VAL A 420 8.33 -3.63 -15.07
CA VAL A 420 7.60 -2.89 -14.05
C VAL A 420 7.66 -1.38 -14.35
N TYR A 421 6.53 -0.69 -14.20
CA TYR A 421 6.47 0.76 -14.04
C TYR A 421 6.77 1.10 -12.58
N PRO A 422 7.98 1.63 -12.26
CA PRO A 422 8.35 1.82 -10.88
C PRO A 422 7.59 3.01 -10.28
N PHE A 423 6.99 2.82 -9.11
CA PHE A 423 6.50 3.89 -8.24
C PHE A 423 7.67 4.72 -7.72
N ARG A 424 7.39 5.96 -7.35
CA ARG A 424 8.39 6.91 -6.86
C ARG A 424 8.61 6.77 -5.35
N TYR A 425 7.58 6.42 -4.59
CA TYR A 425 7.65 6.40 -3.13
C TYR A 425 7.29 5.06 -2.52
N GLN A 426 6.34 4.31 -3.10
CA GLN A 426 6.05 2.95 -2.67
C GLN A 426 7.26 2.03 -2.91
N PRO A 427 7.67 1.25 -1.90
CA PRO A 427 8.74 0.28 -2.05
C PRO A 427 8.26 -0.93 -2.86
N GLN A 428 8.79 -1.05 -4.09
CA GLN A 428 8.59 -2.23 -4.96
C GLN A 428 9.81 -3.16 -4.97
N ARG A 429 10.98 -2.59 -4.68
CA ARG A 429 12.25 -3.29 -4.67
C ARG A 429 12.58 -3.83 -3.27
N PRO A 430 13.02 -5.08 -3.14
CA PRO A 430 13.40 -5.66 -1.85
C PRO A 430 14.48 -4.89 -1.10
N ASP A 431 15.39 -4.22 -1.81
CA ASP A 431 16.56 -3.52 -1.28
C ASP A 431 16.33 -2.02 -1.02
N ARG A 432 15.09 -1.53 -1.14
CA ARG A 432 14.80 -0.09 -0.96
C ARG A 432 13.64 0.17 -0.01
N MET A 433 13.78 1.27 0.74
CA MET A 433 12.75 1.86 1.58
C MET A 433 12.25 3.17 0.98
N SER A 434 11.07 3.62 1.42
CA SER A 434 10.51 4.91 1.05
C SER A 434 11.42 6.03 1.57
N GLY A 435 11.72 7.03 0.71
CA GLY A 435 12.43 8.23 1.14
C GLY A 435 11.60 9.09 2.10
N PHE A 436 12.20 10.11 2.70
CA PHE A 436 11.45 11.09 3.51
C PHE A 436 10.66 12.03 2.60
N ILE A 437 9.32 11.97 2.67
CA ILE A 437 8.41 12.71 1.77
C ILE A 437 7.58 13.78 2.48
N ALA A 438 7.52 13.72 3.82
CA ALA A 438 6.83 14.72 4.61
C ALA A 438 7.44 16.13 4.40
N PRO A 439 6.62 17.19 4.27
CA PRO A 439 5.17 17.24 4.52
C PRO A 439 4.29 16.89 3.31
N TRP A 440 4.86 16.49 2.17
CA TRP A 440 4.07 16.16 0.98
C TRP A 440 3.58 14.71 1.03
N TYR A 441 2.33 14.48 0.59
CA TYR A 441 1.72 13.15 0.58
C TYR A 441 1.34 12.77 -0.86
N PRO A 442 1.96 11.73 -1.47
CA PRO A 442 1.64 11.27 -2.82
C PRO A 442 0.24 10.68 -2.86
N ARG A 443 -0.77 11.45 -3.30
CA ARG A 443 -2.17 11.01 -3.31
C ARG A 443 -2.35 9.78 -4.20
N PHE A 444 -1.79 9.83 -5.41
CA PHE A 444 -1.87 8.74 -6.38
C PHE A 444 -1.38 7.40 -5.81
N GLU A 445 -0.15 7.33 -5.32
CA GLU A 445 0.40 6.08 -4.77
C GLU A 445 -0.28 5.69 -3.46
N ALA A 446 -0.61 6.65 -2.58
CA ALA A 446 -1.29 6.35 -1.33
C ALA A 446 -2.65 5.67 -1.54
N THR A 447 -3.44 6.16 -2.49
CA THR A 447 -4.75 5.57 -2.81
C THR A 447 -4.59 4.16 -3.33
N LEU A 448 -3.69 3.93 -4.29
CA LEU A 448 -3.45 2.59 -4.83
C LEU A 448 -2.99 1.61 -3.75
N GLN A 449 -2.16 2.06 -2.80
CA GLN A 449 -1.73 1.23 -1.66
C GLN A 449 -2.91 0.80 -0.78
N VAL A 450 -3.82 1.72 -0.46
CA VAL A 450 -4.99 1.43 0.37
C VAL A 450 -5.96 0.51 -0.38
N GLU A 451 -6.23 0.81 -1.65
CA GLU A 451 -7.15 0.02 -2.47
C GLU A 451 -6.64 -1.38 -2.78
N ALA A 452 -5.32 -1.57 -2.85
CA ALA A 452 -4.70 -2.89 -3.00
C ALA A 452 -5.04 -3.84 -1.84
N THR A 453 -5.33 -3.30 -0.66
CA THR A 453 -5.65 -4.08 0.56
C THR A 453 -7.14 -4.34 0.75
N GLY A 454 -8.00 -3.78 -0.11
CA GLY A 454 -9.44 -3.93 -0.01
C GLY A 454 -9.97 -5.26 -0.57
N ASP A 455 -11.08 -5.75 -0.01
CA ASP A 455 -11.74 -6.99 -0.47
C ASP A 455 -12.36 -6.88 -1.88
N LYS A 456 -12.52 -5.66 -2.40
CA LYS A 456 -13.10 -5.39 -3.71
C LYS A 456 -12.04 -4.82 -4.64
N LEU A 457 -12.04 -5.30 -5.88
CA LEU A 457 -11.19 -4.78 -6.93
C LEU A 457 -11.45 -3.28 -7.12
N SER A 458 -10.38 -2.51 -7.05
CA SER A 458 -10.47 -1.08 -7.34
C SER A 458 -10.55 -0.83 -8.84
N PRO A 459 -11.51 0.00 -9.30
CA PRO A 459 -11.58 0.41 -10.69
C PRO A 459 -10.38 1.27 -11.12
N VAL A 460 -9.69 1.93 -10.17
CA VAL A 460 -8.56 2.83 -10.45
C VAL A 460 -7.41 2.06 -11.10
N PHE A 461 -7.09 0.85 -10.63
CA PHE A 461 -6.05 0.01 -11.22
C PHE A 461 -6.32 -0.33 -12.69
N GLY A 462 -7.56 -0.69 -13.03
CA GLY A 462 -7.99 -0.96 -14.41
C GLY A 462 -7.82 0.25 -15.32
N VAL A 463 -8.23 1.43 -14.85
CA VAL A 463 -8.10 2.67 -15.61
C VAL A 463 -6.64 3.06 -15.81
N VAL A 464 -5.81 3.00 -14.76
CA VAL A 464 -4.37 3.31 -14.87
C VAL A 464 -3.70 2.39 -15.88
N ALA A 465 -3.95 1.08 -15.82
CA ALA A 465 -3.37 0.11 -16.75
C ALA A 465 -3.77 0.41 -18.21
N ARG A 466 -5.04 0.73 -18.46
CA ARG A 466 -5.50 1.14 -19.79
C ARG A 466 -4.77 2.40 -20.28
N ARG A 467 -4.65 3.43 -19.44
CA ARG A 467 -3.95 4.68 -19.81
C ARG A 467 -2.46 4.47 -20.09
N LEU A 468 -1.83 3.48 -19.46
CA LEU A 468 -0.45 3.10 -19.73
C LEU A 468 -0.30 2.37 -21.08
N LEU A 469 -1.26 1.52 -21.46
CA LEU A 469 -1.35 0.93 -22.81
C LEU A 469 -1.55 2.01 -23.89
N GLU A 470 -2.30 3.08 -23.59
CA GLU A 470 -2.48 4.23 -24.48
C GLU A 470 -1.25 5.16 -24.54
N GLY A 471 -0.24 4.94 -23.69
CA GLY A 471 0.94 5.81 -23.62
C GLY A 471 0.66 7.20 -23.07
N SER A 472 -0.36 7.37 -22.21
CA SER A 472 -0.78 8.67 -21.67
C SER A 472 0.37 9.39 -20.92
N PRO A 473 0.87 10.54 -21.42
CA PRO A 473 1.99 11.25 -20.79
C PRO A 473 1.68 11.70 -19.36
N ALA A 474 0.42 12.08 -19.09
CA ALA A 474 -0.01 12.53 -17.77
C ALA A 474 0.08 11.40 -16.72
N VAL A 475 -0.32 10.19 -17.09
CA VAL A 475 -0.24 9.01 -16.21
C VAL A 475 1.21 8.53 -16.10
N LEU A 476 1.96 8.48 -17.20
CA LEU A 476 3.38 8.12 -17.19
C LEU A 476 4.20 9.01 -16.25
N ALA A 477 3.91 10.32 -16.22
CA ALA A 477 4.58 11.26 -15.31
C ALA A 477 4.33 11.00 -13.81
N ARG A 478 3.38 10.12 -13.46
CA ARG A 478 3.14 9.71 -12.06
C ARG A 478 4.12 8.64 -11.58
N PHE A 479 4.72 7.89 -12.49
CA PHE A 479 5.71 6.88 -12.17
C PHE A 479 7.11 7.49 -12.07
N ALA A 480 8.04 6.79 -11.44
CA ALA A 480 9.43 7.21 -11.33
C ALA A 480 10.16 7.19 -12.67
N SER A 481 9.77 6.29 -13.57
CA SER A 481 10.33 6.20 -14.93
C SER A 481 9.37 5.45 -15.86
N ASN A 482 9.54 5.67 -17.17
CA ASN A 482 8.85 4.92 -18.21
C ASN A 482 9.77 3.78 -18.74
N PRO A 483 9.45 2.50 -18.51
CA PRO A 483 10.22 1.36 -19.05
C PRO A 483 10.04 1.15 -20.57
N PHE A 484 9.15 1.91 -21.20
CA PHE A 484 8.79 1.84 -22.62
C PHE A 484 8.91 3.24 -23.29
N PRO A 485 10.13 3.78 -23.46
CA PRO A 485 10.33 5.15 -23.94
C PRO A 485 9.96 5.34 -25.42
N ASP A 486 10.07 4.30 -26.24
CA ASP A 486 9.91 4.41 -27.70
C ASP A 486 8.45 4.28 -28.15
N HIS A 487 7.72 3.31 -27.57
CA HIS A 487 6.29 3.08 -27.84
C HIS A 487 5.65 2.40 -26.64
N PRO A 488 4.34 2.60 -26.38
CA PRO A 488 3.65 1.99 -25.25
C PRO A 488 3.69 0.45 -25.32
N PRO A 489 3.48 -0.24 -24.17
CA PRO A 489 3.35 -1.69 -24.13
C PRO A 489 2.11 -2.17 -24.90
N THR A 490 2.16 -3.38 -25.43
CA THR A 490 0.99 -4.04 -26.07
C THR A 490 0.20 -4.92 -25.11
N MET A 491 0.77 -5.25 -23.96
CA MET A 491 0.14 -6.03 -22.89
C MET A 491 0.47 -5.44 -21.54
N MET A 492 -0.47 -5.52 -20.60
CA MET A 492 -0.26 -5.20 -19.19
C MET A 492 -0.87 -6.25 -18.28
N ARG A 493 -0.12 -6.60 -17.24
CA ARG A 493 -0.61 -7.39 -16.10
C ARG A 493 -0.33 -6.65 -14.80
N LEU A 494 -1.04 -7.05 -13.76
CA LEU A 494 -0.98 -6.40 -12.46
C LEU A 494 -0.70 -7.40 -11.34
N PRO A 495 0.53 -7.89 -11.20
CA PRO A 495 0.86 -8.84 -10.14
C PRO A 495 0.70 -8.19 -8.77
N VAL A 496 0.12 -8.96 -7.84
CA VAL A 496 0.00 -8.63 -6.42
C VAL A 496 1.08 -9.35 -5.66
N TYR A 497 1.71 -8.61 -4.77
CA TYR A 497 2.68 -9.15 -3.82
C TYR A 497 2.27 -8.82 -2.40
N ARG A 498 2.50 -9.77 -1.50
CA ARG A 498 2.59 -9.50 -0.07
C ARG A 498 4.00 -9.06 0.26
N LEU A 499 4.11 -7.94 0.93
CA LEU A 499 5.37 -7.39 1.41
C LEU A 499 5.47 -7.54 2.93
N ARG A 500 6.58 -8.07 3.41
CA ARG A 500 6.90 -8.18 4.84
C ARG A 500 8.33 -7.74 5.10
N PHE A 501 8.61 -7.21 6.28
CA PHE A 501 9.98 -6.90 6.66
C PHE A 501 10.81 -8.17 6.81
N THR A 502 12.07 -8.12 6.38
CA THR A 502 13.04 -9.20 6.60
C THR A 502 13.62 -9.11 8.01
N ASP A 503 14.01 -10.25 8.58
CA ASP A 503 14.74 -10.26 9.85
C ASP A 503 16.18 -9.74 9.71
N TRP A 504 16.82 -9.50 10.87
CA TRP A 504 18.19 -8.99 10.94
C TRP A 504 19.25 -9.89 10.30
N ALA A 505 19.04 -11.20 10.26
CA ALA A 505 20.01 -12.12 9.66
C ALA A 505 19.93 -12.01 8.14
N THR A 506 18.72 -12.00 7.61
CA THR A 506 18.40 -11.89 6.19
C THR A 506 18.83 -10.52 5.64
N TYR A 507 18.51 -9.42 6.32
CA TYR A 507 18.95 -8.09 5.92
C TYR A 507 20.48 -7.99 5.86
N ARG A 508 21.20 -8.47 6.89
CA ARG A 508 22.68 -8.45 6.90
C ARG A 508 23.31 -9.32 5.82
N ALA A 509 22.66 -10.43 5.45
CA ALA A 509 23.16 -11.34 4.43
C ALA A 509 22.89 -10.85 3.00
N THR A 510 21.75 -10.19 2.77
CA THR A 510 21.24 -9.89 1.42
C THR A 510 21.18 -8.41 1.07
N GLY A 511 21.13 -7.52 2.07
CA GLY A 511 20.81 -6.11 1.90
C GLY A 511 19.32 -5.82 1.67
N ASN A 512 18.45 -6.83 1.67
CA ASN A 512 17.02 -6.66 1.43
C ASN A 512 16.29 -6.31 2.73
N TYR A 513 15.49 -5.25 2.68
CA TYR A 513 14.56 -4.85 3.74
C TYR A 513 13.23 -5.60 3.66
N TRP A 514 12.85 -6.06 2.46
CA TRP A 514 11.56 -6.68 2.20
C TRP A 514 11.70 -8.10 1.69
N ARG A 515 10.78 -8.94 2.16
CA ARG A 515 10.38 -10.18 1.51
C ARG A 515 9.16 -9.89 0.66
N LYS A 516 9.17 -10.36 -0.59
CA LYS A 516 8.12 -10.15 -1.58
C LYS A 516 7.56 -11.50 -2.01
N ASP A 517 6.37 -11.83 -1.54
CA ASP A 517 5.68 -13.10 -1.84
C ASP A 517 4.60 -12.85 -2.90
N TYR A 518 4.67 -13.53 -4.06
CA TYR A 518 3.69 -13.39 -5.13
C TYR A 518 2.36 -14.05 -4.77
N LEU A 519 1.25 -13.33 -4.93
CA LEU A 519 -0.10 -13.81 -4.59
C LEU A 519 -0.97 -14.12 -5.82
N GLY A 520 -0.55 -13.71 -7.01
CA GLY A 520 -1.36 -13.80 -8.23
C GLY A 520 -1.52 -12.44 -8.91
N ASP A 521 -2.33 -12.36 -9.95
CA ASP A 521 -2.67 -11.11 -10.63
C ASP A 521 -3.90 -10.45 -9.98
N TYR A 522 -3.81 -9.14 -9.75
CA TYR A 522 -4.84 -8.33 -9.10
C TYR A 522 -6.11 -8.29 -9.94
N GLN A 523 -5.92 -8.13 -11.25
CA GLN A 523 -6.99 -8.11 -12.24
C GLN A 523 -6.52 -8.84 -13.49
N PRO A 524 -7.46 -9.29 -14.35
CA PRO A 524 -7.08 -10.00 -15.56
C PRO A 524 -6.22 -9.14 -16.50
N MET A 525 -5.34 -9.77 -17.25
CA MET A 525 -4.43 -9.10 -18.18
C MET A 525 -5.18 -8.22 -19.19
N LEU A 526 -4.66 -7.02 -19.44
CA LEU A 526 -5.10 -6.13 -20.51
C LEU A 526 -4.15 -6.24 -21.70
N TYR A 527 -4.67 -6.18 -22.92
CA TYR A 527 -3.85 -6.20 -24.14
C TYR A 527 -4.50 -5.39 -25.25
N VAL A 528 -3.68 -4.92 -26.19
CA VAL A 528 -4.14 -4.26 -27.41
C VAL A 528 -4.43 -5.34 -28.45
N ASP A 529 -5.68 -5.52 -28.86
CA ASP A 529 -6.08 -6.48 -29.90
C ASP A 529 -5.64 -6.04 -31.31
N ASP A 530 -5.97 -6.85 -32.30
CA ASP A 530 -5.53 -6.64 -33.69
C ASP A 530 -6.22 -5.44 -34.35
N GLU A 531 -7.32 -4.94 -33.76
CA GLU A 531 -8.02 -3.72 -34.18
C GLU A 531 -7.46 -2.46 -33.49
N GLY A 532 -6.46 -2.62 -32.62
CA GLY A 532 -5.86 -1.56 -31.84
C GLY A 532 -6.69 -1.15 -30.62
N GLN A 533 -7.68 -1.94 -30.20
CA GLN A 533 -8.50 -1.66 -29.02
C GLN A 533 -7.93 -2.33 -27.78
N VAL A 534 -8.09 -1.68 -26.62
CA VAL A 534 -7.68 -2.27 -25.33
C VAL A 534 -8.75 -3.24 -24.84
N THR A 535 -8.38 -4.51 -24.81
CA THR A 535 -9.25 -5.65 -24.46
C THR A 535 -8.73 -6.34 -23.19
N VAL A 536 -9.63 -7.01 -22.47
CA VAL A 536 -9.31 -7.76 -21.23
C VAL A 536 -9.34 -9.25 -21.52
N ALA A 537 -8.34 -9.99 -21.06
CA ALA A 537 -8.36 -11.45 -21.10
C ALA A 537 -9.32 -11.97 -20.02
N ALA A 538 -10.37 -12.71 -20.40
CA ALA A 538 -11.43 -13.07 -19.45
C ALA A 538 -11.04 -14.17 -18.45
N SER A 539 -9.95 -14.88 -18.71
CA SER A 539 -9.48 -16.00 -17.88
C SER A 539 -7.99 -16.26 -18.09
N ILE A 540 -7.38 -17.03 -17.19
CA ILE A 540 -5.99 -17.51 -17.34
C ILE A 540 -5.79 -18.26 -18.67
N LEU A 541 -6.81 -19.02 -19.11
CA LEU A 541 -6.78 -19.69 -20.40
C LEU A 541 -6.71 -18.68 -21.56
N ASP A 542 -7.50 -17.61 -21.48
CA ASP A 542 -7.49 -16.55 -22.50
C ASP A 542 -6.17 -15.78 -22.50
N GLU A 543 -5.58 -15.52 -21.33
CA GLU A 543 -4.26 -14.87 -21.23
C GLU A 543 -3.18 -15.69 -21.94
N VAL A 544 -3.10 -16.99 -21.61
CA VAL A 544 -2.16 -17.92 -22.23
C VAL A 544 -2.43 -18.04 -23.73
N ARG A 545 -3.70 -18.07 -24.14
CA ARG A 545 -4.10 -18.09 -25.56
C ARG A 545 -3.62 -16.86 -26.31
N VAL A 546 -3.90 -15.66 -25.81
CA VAL A 546 -3.50 -14.40 -26.44
C VAL A 546 -1.98 -14.33 -26.62
N MET A 547 -1.21 -14.72 -25.59
CA MET A 547 0.25 -14.76 -25.69
C MET A 547 0.72 -15.80 -26.71
N ALA A 548 0.12 -17.00 -26.72
CA ALA A 548 0.48 -18.08 -27.64
C ALA A 548 0.17 -17.72 -29.12
N GLU A 549 -1.00 -17.15 -29.39
CA GLU A 549 -1.42 -16.68 -30.72
C GLU A 549 -0.47 -15.61 -31.28
N ARG A 550 0.14 -14.83 -30.39
CA ARG A 550 1.14 -13.81 -30.73
C ARG A 550 2.57 -14.35 -30.76
N GLY A 551 2.75 -15.67 -30.74
CA GLY A 551 4.06 -16.32 -30.93
C GLY A 551 4.91 -16.42 -29.67
N ASN A 552 4.33 -16.34 -28.47
CA ASN A 552 5.03 -16.71 -27.25
C ASN A 552 5.09 -18.25 -27.14
N ALA A 553 6.28 -18.81 -27.33
CA ALA A 553 6.50 -20.26 -27.37
C ALA A 553 6.21 -20.94 -26.01
N ALA A 554 6.64 -20.33 -24.91
CA ALA A 554 6.32 -20.81 -23.55
C ALA A 554 4.82 -20.78 -23.27
N ALA A 555 4.11 -19.74 -23.73
CA ALA A 555 2.64 -19.70 -23.63
C ALA A 555 1.99 -20.76 -24.52
N ALA A 556 2.49 -21.00 -25.73
CA ALA A 556 2.01 -22.07 -26.61
C ALA A 556 2.23 -23.46 -25.99
N GLN A 557 3.38 -23.70 -25.35
CA GLN A 557 3.62 -24.93 -24.59
C GLN A 557 2.58 -25.06 -23.49
N ARG A 558 2.43 -24.03 -22.64
CA ARG A 558 1.48 -24.04 -21.52
C ARG A 558 0.05 -24.29 -22.00
N LEU A 559 -0.38 -23.66 -23.09
CA LEU A 559 -1.70 -23.87 -23.68
C LEU A 559 -1.88 -25.31 -24.16
N GLY A 560 -0.85 -25.85 -24.82
CA GLY A 560 -0.80 -27.25 -25.24
C GLY A 560 -0.98 -28.22 -24.08
N LEU A 561 -0.27 -27.98 -22.97
CA LEU A 561 -0.41 -28.76 -21.73
C LEU A 561 -1.81 -28.66 -21.12
N MET A 562 -2.37 -27.45 -21.07
CA MET A 562 -3.72 -27.23 -20.54
C MET A 562 -4.75 -28.05 -21.31
N TYR A 563 -4.66 -28.11 -22.65
CA TYR A 563 -5.53 -28.95 -23.47
C TYR A 563 -5.23 -30.45 -23.35
N ALA A 564 -3.98 -30.86 -23.16
CA ALA A 564 -3.64 -32.28 -22.98
C ALA A 564 -4.16 -32.82 -21.65
N ASP A 565 -3.96 -32.07 -20.58
CA ASP A 565 -4.27 -32.48 -19.21
C ASP A 565 -5.70 -32.13 -18.79
N GLY A 566 -6.37 -31.24 -19.51
CA GLY A 566 -7.70 -30.74 -19.18
C GLY A 566 -7.68 -29.77 -17.99
N ASN A 567 -6.57 -29.05 -17.80
CA ASN A 567 -6.41 -28.10 -16.72
C ASN A 567 -7.01 -26.75 -17.11
N GLY A 568 -8.17 -26.40 -16.52
CA GLY A 568 -8.89 -25.17 -16.84
C GLY A 568 -9.57 -25.17 -18.23
N THR A 569 -9.60 -26.32 -18.92
CA THR A 569 -10.28 -26.51 -20.21
C THR A 569 -10.64 -27.98 -20.41
N ALA A 570 -11.53 -28.28 -21.35
CA ALA A 570 -11.81 -29.67 -21.72
C ALA A 570 -10.59 -30.28 -22.42
N LYS A 571 -10.28 -31.55 -22.13
CA LYS A 571 -9.22 -32.27 -22.82
C LYS A 571 -9.45 -32.25 -24.33
N ASN A 572 -8.42 -31.85 -25.08
CA ASN A 572 -8.46 -31.80 -26.53
C ASN A 572 -7.07 -32.07 -27.10
N SER A 573 -6.78 -33.34 -27.36
CA SER A 573 -5.48 -33.78 -27.85
C SER A 573 -5.09 -33.14 -29.18
N ARG A 574 -6.07 -32.84 -30.05
CA ARG A 574 -5.78 -32.20 -31.35
C ARG A 574 -5.34 -30.74 -31.18
N ALA A 575 -6.02 -29.99 -30.30
CA ALA A 575 -5.61 -28.64 -29.95
C ALA A 575 -4.26 -28.64 -29.22
N ALA A 576 -4.06 -29.59 -28.30
CA ALA A 576 -2.80 -29.77 -27.59
C ALA A 576 -1.63 -30.00 -28.57
N ALA A 577 -1.78 -30.92 -29.53
CA ALA A 577 -0.73 -31.19 -30.52
C ALA A 577 -0.41 -29.97 -31.37
N LYS A 578 -1.43 -29.21 -31.80
CA LYS A 578 -1.22 -27.97 -32.57
C LYS A 578 -0.36 -26.96 -31.80
N TRP A 579 -0.67 -26.72 -30.54
CA TRP A 579 0.04 -25.73 -29.72
C TRP A 579 1.42 -26.21 -29.29
N LEU A 580 1.56 -27.49 -28.94
CA LEU A 580 2.87 -28.09 -28.64
C LEU A 580 3.77 -28.12 -29.87
N GLN A 581 3.22 -28.31 -31.07
CA GLN A 581 3.98 -28.20 -32.31
C GLN A 581 4.56 -26.80 -32.50
N LEU A 582 3.74 -25.76 -32.34
CA LEU A 582 4.23 -24.38 -32.42
C LEU A 582 5.35 -24.11 -31.41
N ALA A 583 5.17 -24.55 -30.15
CA ALA A 583 6.19 -24.41 -29.11
C ALA A 583 7.49 -25.18 -29.44
N ALA A 584 7.35 -26.42 -29.92
CA ALA A 584 8.47 -27.30 -30.27
C ALA A 584 9.32 -26.74 -31.44
N GLU A 585 8.66 -26.17 -32.45
CA GLU A 585 9.30 -25.49 -33.59
C GLU A 585 10.11 -24.27 -33.13
N HIS A 586 9.68 -23.60 -32.06
CA HIS A 586 10.38 -22.47 -31.45
C HIS A 586 11.41 -22.83 -30.37
N GLY A 587 11.68 -24.12 -30.15
CA GLY A 587 12.78 -24.56 -29.30
C GLY A 587 12.42 -25.07 -27.91
N GLU A 588 11.13 -25.08 -27.54
CA GLU A 588 10.69 -25.53 -26.22
C GLU A 588 10.88 -27.05 -26.06
N THR A 589 11.81 -27.44 -25.18
CA THR A 589 12.27 -28.83 -25.03
C THR A 589 11.16 -29.76 -24.55
N GLU A 590 10.39 -29.37 -23.52
CA GLU A 590 9.29 -30.19 -23.01
C GLU A 590 8.18 -30.37 -24.08
N ALA A 591 7.90 -29.32 -24.87
CA ALA A 591 6.93 -29.42 -25.96
C ALA A 591 7.36 -30.44 -27.02
N ARG A 592 8.66 -30.49 -27.38
CA ARG A 592 9.21 -31.50 -28.30
C ARG A 592 9.03 -32.92 -27.76
N THR A 593 9.36 -33.16 -26.49
CA THR A 593 9.18 -34.47 -25.86
C THR A 593 7.73 -34.89 -25.87
N ARG A 594 6.81 -34.00 -25.49
CA ARG A 594 5.37 -34.29 -25.46
C ARG A 594 4.80 -34.53 -26.85
N LEU A 595 5.21 -33.74 -27.84
CA LEU A 595 4.80 -33.96 -29.22
C LEU A 595 5.33 -35.31 -29.76
N GLY A 596 6.55 -35.70 -29.40
CA GLY A 596 7.10 -37.02 -29.69
C GLY A 596 6.24 -38.15 -29.11
N MET A 597 5.80 -38.01 -27.86
CA MET A 597 4.87 -38.98 -27.24
C MET A 597 3.51 -39.00 -27.97
N MET A 598 2.96 -37.85 -28.33
CA MET A 598 1.70 -37.76 -29.08
C MET A 598 1.80 -38.50 -30.43
N TYR A 599 2.89 -38.33 -31.18
CA TYR A 599 3.13 -39.09 -32.41
C TYR A 599 3.40 -40.58 -32.17
N THR A 600 3.94 -40.96 -31.02
CA THR A 600 4.19 -42.37 -30.66
C THR A 600 2.87 -43.11 -30.39
N TYR A 601 1.95 -42.48 -29.66
CA TYR A 601 0.69 -43.09 -29.24
C TYR A 601 -0.49 -42.77 -30.18
N GLY A 602 -0.34 -41.81 -31.08
CA GLY A 602 -1.43 -41.34 -31.95
C GLY A 602 -2.46 -40.48 -31.21
N ASP A 603 -2.02 -39.74 -30.19
CA ASP A 603 -2.89 -38.89 -29.37
C ASP A 603 -2.99 -37.50 -30.00
N GLY A 604 -4.14 -37.15 -30.58
CA GLY A 604 -4.36 -35.85 -31.24
C GLY A 604 -3.71 -35.68 -32.61
N VAL A 605 -2.78 -36.57 -32.98
CA VAL A 605 -2.10 -36.67 -34.29
C VAL A 605 -2.10 -38.11 -34.80
N ALA A 606 -1.93 -38.31 -36.10
CA ALA A 606 -1.74 -39.65 -36.65
C ALA A 606 -0.42 -40.24 -36.15
N LYS A 607 -0.44 -41.50 -35.69
CA LYS A 607 0.75 -42.21 -35.22
C LYS A 607 1.84 -42.20 -36.27
N ASN A 608 3.03 -41.71 -35.93
CA ASN A 608 4.17 -41.63 -36.82
C ASN A 608 5.48 -41.72 -36.02
N SER A 609 6.07 -42.92 -35.99
CA SER A 609 7.29 -43.18 -35.24
C SER A 609 8.50 -42.43 -35.77
N VAL A 610 8.58 -42.15 -37.09
CA VAL A 610 9.68 -41.38 -37.69
C VAL A 610 9.66 -39.94 -37.15
N VAL A 611 8.50 -39.30 -37.15
CA VAL A 611 8.33 -37.94 -36.63
C VAL A 611 8.54 -37.92 -35.11
N ALA A 612 8.05 -38.93 -34.38
CA ALA A 612 8.31 -39.06 -32.95
C ALA A 612 9.81 -39.11 -32.63
N ALA A 613 10.57 -39.97 -33.31
CA ALA A 613 12.00 -40.10 -33.10
C ALA A 613 12.78 -38.83 -33.46
N GLN A 614 12.32 -38.05 -34.45
CA GLN A 614 12.90 -36.74 -34.77
C GLN A 614 12.72 -35.74 -33.62
N TRP A 615 11.50 -35.64 -33.06
CA TRP A 615 11.24 -34.75 -31.93
C TRP A 615 11.98 -35.18 -30.65
N PHE A 616 12.01 -36.49 -30.36
CA PHE A 616 12.81 -37.01 -29.24
C PHE A 616 14.29 -36.71 -29.42
N ARG A 617 14.84 -36.83 -30.64
CA ARG A 617 16.24 -36.45 -30.90
C ARG A 617 16.52 -34.99 -30.59
N LEU A 618 15.68 -34.08 -31.08
CA LEU A 618 15.86 -32.65 -30.83
C LEU A 618 15.77 -32.27 -29.35
N ALA A 619 14.93 -32.96 -28.57
CA ALA A 619 14.83 -32.75 -27.13
C ALA A 619 15.97 -33.42 -26.35
N ALA A 620 16.39 -34.63 -26.76
CA ALA A 620 17.50 -35.36 -26.17
C ALA A 620 18.85 -34.65 -26.39
N GLU A 621 19.05 -34.03 -27.55
CA GLU A 621 20.23 -33.19 -27.82
C GLU A 621 20.29 -31.94 -26.93
N GLN A 622 19.15 -31.51 -26.36
CA GLN A 622 19.05 -30.45 -25.36
C GLN A 622 19.11 -30.99 -23.91
N GLY A 623 19.34 -32.30 -23.75
CA GLY A 623 19.53 -32.95 -22.45
C GLY A 623 18.25 -33.34 -21.72
N ASP A 624 17.08 -33.39 -22.39
CA ASP A 624 15.85 -33.85 -21.72
C ASP A 624 15.88 -35.36 -21.46
N PRO A 625 15.93 -35.82 -20.19
CA PRO A 625 16.12 -37.23 -19.87
C PRO A 625 14.93 -38.12 -20.29
N VAL A 626 13.73 -37.55 -20.40
CA VAL A 626 12.54 -38.25 -20.88
C VAL A 626 12.66 -38.50 -22.38
N ALA A 627 13.06 -37.50 -23.16
CA ALA A 627 13.32 -37.65 -24.58
C ALA A 627 14.51 -38.59 -24.87
N GLU A 628 15.59 -38.50 -24.11
CA GLU A 628 16.73 -39.43 -24.20
C GLU A 628 16.27 -40.89 -24.01
N PHE A 629 15.41 -41.15 -23.00
CA PHE A 629 14.80 -42.45 -22.79
C PHE A 629 13.95 -42.91 -23.99
N PHE A 630 13.05 -42.06 -24.50
CA PHE A 630 12.19 -42.43 -25.62
C PHE A 630 12.97 -42.58 -26.94
N LEU A 631 14.08 -41.87 -27.12
CA LEU A 631 14.97 -42.05 -28.24
C LEU A 631 15.74 -43.38 -28.12
N GLY A 632 16.22 -43.73 -26.92
CA GLY A 632 16.78 -45.05 -26.63
C GLY A 632 15.79 -46.17 -26.94
N LEU A 633 14.53 -46.00 -26.56
CA LEU A 633 13.45 -46.93 -26.88
C LEU A 633 13.21 -47.03 -28.39
N SER A 634 13.28 -45.91 -29.11
CA SER A 634 13.12 -45.87 -30.56
C SER A 634 14.23 -46.65 -31.28
N PHE A 635 15.48 -46.51 -30.84
CA PHE A 635 16.61 -47.28 -31.36
C PHE A 635 16.55 -48.77 -31.00
N ALA A 636 16.16 -49.13 -29.76
CA ALA A 636 16.04 -50.53 -29.36
C ALA A 636 14.92 -51.27 -30.11
N ALA A 637 13.80 -50.58 -30.37
CA ALA A 637 12.65 -51.15 -31.07
C ALA A 637 12.71 -51.03 -32.60
N GLY A 638 13.64 -50.24 -33.16
CA GLY A 638 13.64 -49.87 -34.57
C GLY A 638 12.42 -49.02 -34.97
N ALA A 639 11.88 -48.24 -34.03
CA ALA A 639 10.66 -47.46 -34.23
C ALA A 639 11.01 -46.06 -34.75
N GLY A 640 10.87 -45.85 -36.05
CA GLY A 640 11.12 -44.54 -36.68
C GLY A 640 12.59 -44.22 -36.94
N VAL A 641 13.49 -45.01 -36.38
CA VAL A 641 14.92 -45.07 -36.67
C VAL A 641 15.32 -46.53 -36.90
N PRO A 642 16.39 -46.82 -37.67
CA PRO A 642 16.92 -48.17 -37.76
C PRO A 642 17.28 -48.71 -36.38
N ARG A 643 17.03 -50.01 -36.15
CA ARG A 643 17.39 -50.64 -34.88
C ARG A 643 18.90 -50.58 -34.65
N ASP A 644 19.30 -50.04 -33.51
CA ASP A 644 20.70 -49.91 -33.10
C ASP A 644 20.78 -50.01 -31.57
N ASP A 645 21.07 -51.21 -31.08
CA ASP A 645 21.12 -51.48 -29.65
C ASP A 645 22.30 -50.71 -28.98
N ALA A 646 23.39 -50.41 -29.69
CA ALA A 646 24.51 -49.64 -29.13
C ALA A 646 24.13 -48.16 -28.95
N ALA A 647 23.45 -47.57 -29.93
CA ALA A 647 22.89 -46.22 -29.79
C ALA A 647 21.82 -46.16 -28.70
N ALA A 648 20.96 -47.18 -28.58
CA ALA A 648 19.97 -47.27 -27.51
C ALA A 648 20.62 -47.27 -26.12
N ALA A 649 21.66 -48.08 -25.92
CA ALA A 649 22.42 -48.12 -24.67
C ALA A 649 23.06 -46.76 -24.32
N ALA A 650 23.60 -46.05 -25.32
CA ALA A 650 24.19 -44.73 -25.11
C ALA A 650 23.15 -43.71 -24.61
N TRP A 651 21.98 -43.63 -25.26
CA TRP A 651 20.91 -42.73 -24.85
C TRP A 651 20.29 -43.11 -23.50
N TYR A 652 20.10 -44.40 -23.22
CA TYR A 652 19.67 -44.84 -21.89
C TYR A 652 20.68 -44.48 -20.81
N ARG A 653 21.98 -44.57 -21.09
CA ARG A 653 23.02 -44.13 -20.15
C ARG A 653 22.93 -42.65 -19.83
N GLN A 654 22.76 -41.79 -20.83
CA GLN A 654 22.57 -40.35 -20.58
C GLN A 654 21.37 -40.09 -19.68
N ALA A 655 20.20 -40.66 -20.01
CA ALA A 655 18.99 -40.49 -19.20
C ALA A 655 19.14 -41.08 -17.79
N ALA A 656 19.83 -42.21 -17.66
CA ALA A 656 20.06 -42.90 -16.38
C ALA A 656 20.97 -42.09 -15.44
N GLU A 657 22.02 -41.47 -15.99
CA GLU A 657 22.93 -40.57 -15.28
C GLU A 657 22.28 -39.26 -14.83
N GLN A 658 21.14 -38.90 -15.43
CA GLN A 658 20.26 -37.81 -15.00
C GLN A 658 19.15 -38.25 -14.03
N GLY A 659 19.09 -39.54 -13.68
CA GLY A 659 18.14 -40.06 -12.70
C GLY A 659 16.85 -40.65 -13.28
N HIS A 660 16.74 -40.85 -14.59
CA HIS A 660 15.53 -41.41 -15.20
C HIS A 660 15.39 -42.91 -14.89
N ALA A 661 14.48 -43.27 -13.99
CA ALA A 661 14.37 -44.61 -13.41
C ALA A 661 14.10 -45.74 -14.42
N LEU A 662 13.33 -45.49 -15.49
CA LEU A 662 13.11 -46.49 -16.54
C LEU A 662 14.33 -46.65 -17.46
N ALA A 663 15.14 -45.60 -17.62
CA ALA A 663 16.37 -45.69 -18.40
C ALA A 663 17.44 -46.48 -17.63
N GLN A 664 17.54 -46.26 -16.31
CA GLN A 664 18.41 -47.05 -15.42
C GLN A 664 18.07 -48.55 -15.50
N TYR A 665 16.79 -48.89 -15.41
CA TYR A 665 16.34 -50.28 -15.55
C TYR A 665 16.68 -50.86 -16.93
N ASN A 666 16.38 -50.14 -18.02
CA ASN A 666 16.66 -50.62 -19.37
C ASN A 666 18.17 -50.76 -19.64
N LEU A 667 18.99 -49.86 -19.12
CA LEU A 667 20.44 -49.96 -19.22
C LEU A 667 20.97 -51.20 -18.45
N GLY A 668 20.42 -51.48 -17.27
CA GLY A 668 20.72 -52.71 -16.52
C GLY A 668 20.39 -53.96 -17.32
N LEU A 669 19.25 -53.99 -18.01
CA LEU A 669 18.89 -55.09 -18.91
C LEU A 669 19.87 -55.24 -20.08
N MET A 670 20.32 -54.13 -20.68
CA MET A 670 21.26 -54.17 -21.81
C MET A 670 22.63 -54.71 -21.39
N TYR A 671 23.14 -54.34 -20.21
CA TYR A 671 24.34 -54.95 -19.64
C TYR A 671 24.16 -56.42 -19.28
N LEU A 672 23.00 -56.82 -18.74
CA LEU A 672 22.75 -58.21 -18.37
C LEU A 672 22.69 -59.13 -19.60
N GLN A 673 22.09 -58.63 -20.69
CA GLN A 673 21.84 -59.40 -21.91
C GLN A 673 22.94 -59.26 -22.97
N GLY A 674 23.88 -58.33 -22.78
CA GLY A 674 24.90 -57.99 -23.79
C GLY A 674 24.29 -57.39 -25.07
N GLN A 675 23.18 -56.65 -24.96
CA GLN A 675 22.52 -56.01 -26.09
C GLN A 675 23.11 -54.62 -26.32
N GLY A 676 23.80 -54.43 -27.44
CA GLY A 676 24.48 -53.14 -27.75
C GLY A 676 25.68 -52.80 -26.87
N LEU A 677 25.93 -53.62 -25.84
CA LEU A 677 27.02 -53.50 -24.87
C LEU A 677 27.64 -54.89 -24.68
N THR A 678 28.88 -54.94 -24.20
CA THR A 678 29.44 -56.19 -23.69
C THR A 678 28.70 -56.58 -22.42
N ALA A 679 28.30 -57.86 -22.31
CA ALA A 679 27.58 -58.34 -21.15
C ALA A 679 28.43 -58.17 -19.88
N ASP A 680 27.86 -57.50 -18.88
CA ASP A 680 28.52 -57.20 -17.60
C ASP A 680 27.49 -57.28 -16.47
N PRO A 681 27.39 -58.43 -15.77
CA PRO A 681 26.47 -58.59 -14.66
C PRO A 681 26.74 -57.64 -13.48
N ALA A 682 27.97 -57.13 -13.32
CA ALA A 682 28.32 -56.21 -12.25
C ALA A 682 27.75 -54.81 -12.56
N GLU A 683 27.95 -54.31 -13.78
CA GLU A 683 27.31 -53.05 -14.22
C GLU A 683 25.78 -53.18 -14.31
N ALA A 684 25.26 -54.35 -14.72
CA ALA A 684 23.82 -54.62 -14.66
C ALA A 684 23.29 -54.47 -13.22
N TYR A 685 23.98 -55.07 -12.23
CA TYR A 685 23.63 -54.93 -10.81
C TYR A 685 23.65 -53.47 -10.37
N VAL A 686 24.67 -52.70 -10.75
CA VAL A 686 24.79 -51.25 -10.43
C VAL A 686 23.53 -50.51 -10.88
N TRP A 687 23.20 -50.58 -12.17
CA TRP A 687 22.08 -49.80 -12.73
C TRP A 687 20.71 -50.26 -12.23
N PHE A 688 20.53 -51.56 -11.97
CA PHE A 688 19.33 -52.07 -11.32
C PHE A 688 19.18 -51.60 -9.88
N GLU A 689 20.27 -51.57 -9.10
CA GLU A 689 20.26 -51.06 -7.73
C GLU A 689 19.99 -49.55 -7.71
N VAL A 690 20.57 -48.77 -8.63
CA VAL A 690 20.25 -47.33 -8.77
C VAL A 690 18.76 -47.12 -9.07
N ALA A 691 18.18 -47.93 -9.97
CA ALA A 691 16.74 -47.89 -10.28
C ALA A 691 15.89 -48.26 -9.05
N ALA A 692 16.29 -49.30 -8.30
CA ALA A 692 15.60 -49.75 -7.09
C ALA A 692 15.60 -48.68 -6.00
N LEU A 693 16.76 -48.07 -5.74
CA LEU A 693 16.92 -46.97 -4.77
C LEU A 693 16.13 -45.71 -5.18
N SER A 694 15.82 -45.58 -6.47
CA SER A 694 14.97 -44.51 -7.02
C SER A 694 13.48 -44.88 -7.03
N GLY A 695 13.09 -46.02 -6.47
CA GLY A 695 11.70 -46.45 -6.30
C GLY A 695 11.14 -47.38 -7.39
N ASN A 696 11.96 -47.85 -8.34
CA ASN A 696 11.53 -48.77 -9.39
C ASN A 696 11.55 -50.23 -8.92
N GLN A 697 10.37 -50.86 -8.83
CA GLN A 697 10.23 -52.26 -8.38
C GLN A 697 10.84 -53.29 -9.33
N GLU A 698 10.84 -53.03 -10.65
CA GLU A 698 11.48 -53.92 -11.63
C GLU A 698 13.01 -53.82 -11.52
N GLY A 699 13.54 -52.67 -11.12
CA GLY A 699 14.95 -52.50 -10.74
C GLY A 699 15.37 -53.48 -9.64
N ALA A 700 14.60 -53.56 -8.55
CA ALA A 700 14.91 -54.49 -7.45
C ALA A 700 14.94 -55.96 -7.90
N ARG A 701 13.99 -56.36 -8.75
CA ARG A 701 13.96 -57.72 -9.31
C ARG A 701 15.13 -57.98 -10.25
N GLY A 702 15.44 -57.03 -11.14
CA GLY A 702 16.57 -57.11 -12.06
C GLY A 702 17.90 -57.24 -11.33
N ARG A 703 18.06 -56.49 -10.23
CA ARG A 703 19.22 -56.59 -9.34
C ARG A 703 19.36 -57.98 -8.74
N ASP A 704 18.29 -58.54 -8.19
CA ASP A 704 18.32 -59.87 -7.58
C ASP A 704 18.67 -60.97 -8.59
N VAL A 705 18.30 -60.77 -9.87
CA VAL A 705 18.71 -61.63 -10.98
C VAL A 705 20.20 -61.46 -11.30
N ALA A 706 20.67 -60.22 -11.45
CA ALA A 706 22.09 -59.93 -11.73
C ALA A 706 23.02 -60.42 -10.60
N ALA A 707 22.56 -60.33 -9.34
CA ALA A 707 23.29 -60.79 -8.15
C ALA A 707 23.67 -62.27 -8.22
N ARG A 708 22.84 -63.11 -8.85
CA ARG A 708 23.09 -64.57 -8.98
C ARG A 708 24.33 -64.89 -9.82
N ALA A 709 24.78 -63.95 -10.64
CA ALA A 709 25.97 -64.08 -11.48
C ALA A 709 27.23 -63.48 -10.84
N LEU A 710 27.14 -62.91 -9.63
CA LEU A 710 28.23 -62.25 -8.92
C LEU A 710 28.61 -63.01 -7.66
N ASN A 711 29.88 -62.91 -7.26
CA ASN A 711 30.32 -63.32 -5.93
C ASN A 711 30.11 -62.16 -4.91
N ALA A 712 30.25 -62.46 -3.61
CA ALA A 712 29.99 -61.50 -2.54
C ALA A 712 30.87 -60.24 -2.61
N GLU A 713 32.12 -60.35 -3.06
CA GLU A 713 33.04 -59.22 -3.19
C GLU A 713 32.63 -58.30 -4.36
N GLN A 714 32.32 -58.90 -5.51
CA GLN A 714 31.83 -58.18 -6.70
C GLN A 714 30.50 -57.48 -6.42
N GLN A 715 29.59 -58.14 -5.70
CA GLN A 715 28.31 -57.56 -5.33
C GLN A 715 28.48 -56.37 -4.37
N ALA A 716 29.33 -56.48 -3.35
CA ALA A 716 29.62 -55.37 -2.43
C ALA A 716 30.27 -54.17 -3.15
N ALA A 717 31.15 -54.43 -4.12
CA ALA A 717 31.75 -53.39 -4.95
C ALA A 717 30.71 -52.69 -5.84
N ALA A 718 29.83 -53.45 -6.49
CA ALA A 718 28.75 -52.94 -7.34
C ALA A 718 27.72 -52.14 -6.52
N GLU A 719 27.34 -52.61 -5.33
CA GLU A 719 26.44 -51.88 -4.44
C GLU A 719 27.04 -50.54 -4.00
N LYS A 720 28.32 -50.52 -3.64
CA LYS A 720 29.04 -49.28 -3.32
C LYS A 720 29.07 -48.31 -4.51
N HIS A 721 29.24 -48.82 -5.72
CA HIS A 721 29.21 -48.00 -6.94
C HIS A 721 27.80 -47.40 -7.17
N ALA A 722 26.74 -48.21 -7.04
CA ALA A 722 25.36 -47.73 -7.16
C ALA A 722 25.02 -46.63 -6.13
N GLN A 723 25.44 -46.81 -4.87
CA GLN A 723 25.25 -45.80 -3.82
C GLN A 723 25.97 -44.49 -4.14
N ALA A 724 27.16 -44.55 -4.72
CA ALA A 724 27.90 -43.36 -5.15
C ALA A 724 27.16 -42.60 -6.27
N ILE A 725 26.58 -43.31 -7.24
CA ILE A 725 25.74 -42.71 -8.30
C ILE A 725 24.52 -42.03 -7.69
N VAL A 726 23.79 -42.71 -6.79
CA VAL A 726 22.60 -42.15 -6.12
C VAL A 726 22.96 -40.92 -5.28
N ALA A 727 24.09 -40.94 -4.58
CA ALA A 727 24.56 -39.77 -3.83
C ALA A 727 24.83 -38.57 -4.76
N LYS A 728 25.44 -38.81 -5.93
CA LYS A 728 25.66 -37.77 -6.95
C LYS A 728 24.33 -37.21 -7.49
N LEU A 729 23.36 -38.07 -7.79
CA LEU A 729 22.02 -37.67 -8.24
C LEU A 729 21.29 -36.84 -7.18
N LYS A 730 21.34 -37.25 -5.91
CA LYS A 730 20.75 -36.48 -4.79
C LYS A 730 21.42 -35.12 -4.61
N ALA A 731 22.74 -35.04 -4.74
CA ALA A 731 23.47 -33.78 -4.67
C ALA A 731 23.10 -32.84 -5.83
N ALA A 732 22.91 -33.38 -7.04
CA ALA A 732 22.45 -32.61 -8.20
C ALA A 732 21.02 -32.08 -8.01
N ALA A 733 20.12 -32.85 -7.39
CA ALA A 733 18.74 -32.44 -7.11
C ALA A 733 18.60 -31.32 -6.05
N VAL A 734 19.63 -31.08 -5.22
CA VAL A 734 19.63 -30.04 -4.17
C VAL A 734 20.22 -28.71 -4.67
N SER A 735 20.85 -28.68 -5.84
CA SER A 735 21.34 -27.43 -6.43
C SER A 735 20.16 -26.65 -7.02
N PRO A 736 19.89 -25.41 -6.59
CA PRO A 736 18.81 -24.62 -7.17
C PRO A 736 19.19 -24.33 -8.61
N VAL A 737 18.35 -24.78 -9.55
CA VAL A 737 18.36 -24.31 -10.94
C VAL A 737 18.31 -22.78 -10.90
N LYS A 738 19.31 -22.15 -11.49
CA LYS A 738 19.44 -20.69 -11.59
C LYS A 738 18.38 -20.08 -12.51
#